data_AF-A0A3G2HVQ4-F1
#
_entry.id   AF-A0A3G2HVQ4-F1
#
_cell.length_a   1.000
_cell.length_b   1.000
_cell.length_c   1.000
_cell.angle_alpha   90.00
_cell.angle_beta   90.00
_cell.angle_gamma   90.00
#
_symmetry.space_group_name_H-M   'P 1'
#
loop_
_entity.id
_entity.type
_entity.pdbx_description
1 polymer ?
#
loop_
_entity_poly.entity_id
_entity_poly.type
_entity_poly.pdbx_seq_one_letter_code
_entity_poly.pdbx_strand_id
1 'polypeptide(L)'
;MRFAITATLTVLMFAGCSPDGPGSKLTFHPVDGDERRYQVYTDMTVDVQRGTRKLSESMSIKMLMHYGVEDQSSTYKLNVSPEYMRLNFKHGGMSSFEQSGYGEDELRTALKDGYTLTVDKESNQLVDVTLNTSSQKLKAELKATLDHLLNDQLSRPGLMHQLAVKKGASQIIKGQNGLPDIRMTVKDFDSELVTLAIADTNQDEPADPHTRIFGYAVIERQTGWLVRQAVVMHVPLPPELRDKGTFRIVSAIYPESWRFNHDLQFLENAEGYELITQEKTDPPVPSLSSSTQAMLNTQGVLDTYDQRFLLHYAHLGLSPYMVGEISASNLAAYDENNQALAIPFKAAGAFQHPGLDHDDAETSLEILPLGWDKTAQALEKLQYIEATLNYHATEHIQVTVPIKPEGSQVEVEGAKVIVQPTDNPYEFLIQLIPGETGYFFPDVTQIDKGELRYPHDQTAADWLSLGEKRLLAIVLQGHLPQELNVKFLDTLPDAVALTYRNYAPEPIESKTVRFYDLNQARPENAAAPITTRLLFDSFQQNDEFKTATLENLAPFSTDAPDLYVTLTPEQAELCTLQETSGLTEQGTPLHFAPPPTADNTNYGATQRMPQQYVYQLQTSDQARLYFYGLKAHIALTCQGTPVWQPLPINLPELSVQVSAAALLGEGWEEHARTLPIKRFLRQYRFLDQQDRVLAITAPRSQPAVGSPLGDKLFDYVDESGHIQIMGLVNRVEKLEATGTPITKTWQHQFEPLPDFKALEEAIQ
;
A
#
# COMPACT_ATOMS: atom_id res chain seq x y z
N MET A 1 17.36 -20.50 14.44
CA MET A 1 17.76 -21.70 13.68
C MET A 1 16.76 -22.85 13.79
N ARG A 2 16.59 -23.55 14.94
CA ARG A 2 15.58 -24.64 15.07
C ARG A 2 14.16 -24.20 14.66
N PHE A 3 13.72 -23.03 15.14
CA PHE A 3 12.40 -22.47 14.80
C PHE A 3 12.21 -22.13 13.32
N ALA A 4 13.20 -21.56 12.65
CA ALA A 4 13.11 -21.24 11.22
C ALA A 4 12.93 -22.51 10.37
N ILE A 5 13.61 -23.60 10.76
CA ILE A 5 13.49 -24.90 10.10
C ILE A 5 12.13 -25.55 10.42
N THR A 6 11.68 -25.51 11.67
CA THR A 6 10.33 -25.96 12.05
C THR A 6 9.24 -25.16 11.32
N ALA A 7 9.44 -23.86 11.11
CA ALA A 7 8.52 -23.00 10.37
C ALA A 7 8.59 -23.23 8.84
N THR A 8 9.73 -23.64 8.27
CA THR A 8 9.75 -24.13 6.88
C THR A 8 9.18 -25.54 6.73
N LEU A 9 9.08 -26.28 7.84
CA LEU A 9 8.41 -27.58 7.97
C LEU A 9 6.97 -27.42 8.47
N THR A 10 6.40 -26.21 8.41
CA THR A 10 5.02 -25.97 8.86
C THR A 10 4.09 -26.98 8.20
N VAL A 11 3.36 -27.69 9.05
CA VAL A 11 2.61 -28.91 8.75
C VAL A 11 1.66 -28.69 7.57
N LEU A 12 2.10 -29.11 6.38
CA LEU A 12 1.21 -29.33 5.25
C LEU A 12 0.47 -30.63 5.48
N MET A 13 -0.82 -30.53 5.75
CA MET A 13 -1.68 -31.69 5.81
C MET A 13 -2.14 -32.06 4.40
N PHE A 14 -1.48 -33.05 3.79
CA PHE A 14 -1.92 -33.66 2.53
C PHE A 14 -2.94 -34.80 2.79
N ALA A 15 -4.04 -34.87 2.04
CA ALA A 15 -5.10 -35.88 2.21
C ALA A 15 -6.10 -35.89 1.02
N GLY A 16 -6.35 -36.99 0.26
CA GLY A 16 -7.48 -37.04 -0.73
C GLY A 16 -7.72 -38.29 -1.54
N CYS A 17 -8.79 -38.48 -2.29
CA CYS A 17 -9.38 -39.83 -2.45
C CYS A 17 -8.62 -40.87 -3.32
N SER A 18 -9.02 -42.14 -3.15
CA SER A 18 -8.55 -43.32 -3.92
C SER A 18 -9.08 -43.32 -5.37
N PRO A 19 -8.38 -43.97 -6.33
CA PRO A 19 -8.67 -43.94 -7.77
C PRO A 19 -10.00 -44.58 -8.23
N ASP A 20 -10.77 -45.21 -7.33
CA ASP A 20 -12.05 -45.85 -7.68
C ASP A 20 -13.25 -44.87 -7.51
N GLY A 21 -13.35 -43.89 -8.41
CA GLY A 21 -14.49 -42.95 -8.49
C GLY A 21 -14.47 -41.85 -7.40
N PRO A 22 -15.58 -41.09 -7.19
CA PRO A 22 -15.63 -40.07 -6.13
C PRO A 22 -15.53 -40.76 -4.78
N GLY A 23 -14.29 -40.94 -4.31
CA GLY A 23 -13.97 -41.82 -3.20
C GLY A 23 -14.79 -41.47 -1.97
N SER A 24 -15.27 -42.52 -1.30
CA SER A 24 -15.92 -42.41 0.00
C SER A 24 -14.92 -42.10 1.13
N LYS A 25 -13.62 -42.07 0.80
CA LYS A 25 -12.49 -41.97 1.73
C LYS A 25 -11.40 -41.10 1.14
N LEU A 26 -10.80 -40.28 1.99
CA LEU A 26 -9.74 -39.32 1.74
C LEU A 26 -8.34 -39.94 2.07
N THR A 27 -7.40 -39.93 1.13
CA THR A 27 -6.14 -40.73 1.03
C THR A 27 -5.05 -40.17 0.05
N PHE A 28 -4.16 -39.21 0.33
CA PHE A 28 -3.29 -38.57 -0.70
C PHE A 28 -2.77 -39.44 -1.89
N HIS A 29 -3.12 -39.11 -3.15
CA HIS A 29 -2.74 -39.80 -4.40
C HIS A 29 -2.35 -38.80 -5.49
N PRO A 30 -1.11 -38.27 -5.47
CA PRO A 30 -0.61 -37.41 -6.54
C PRO A 30 -0.28 -38.20 -7.81
N VAL A 31 -0.12 -37.49 -8.93
CA VAL A 31 0.39 -38.03 -10.19
C VAL A 31 1.90 -37.83 -10.27
N ASP A 32 2.62 -38.74 -10.92
CA ASP A 32 4.05 -38.59 -11.18
C ASP A 32 4.32 -37.30 -11.99
N GLY A 33 5.28 -36.51 -11.55
CA GLY A 33 5.58 -35.20 -12.14
C GLY A 33 4.61 -34.09 -11.75
N ASP A 34 3.68 -34.32 -10.82
CA ASP A 34 2.87 -33.24 -10.24
C ASP A 34 3.76 -32.18 -9.61
N GLU A 35 3.50 -30.92 -9.97
CA GLU A 35 4.12 -29.75 -9.34
C GLU A 35 3.04 -28.87 -8.70
N ARG A 36 3.28 -28.43 -7.46
CA ARG A 36 2.44 -27.48 -6.74
C ARG A 36 3.30 -26.40 -6.09
N ARG A 37 2.83 -25.15 -6.16
CA ARG A 37 3.44 -24.03 -5.44
C ARG A 37 2.43 -23.44 -4.44
N TYR A 38 2.92 -23.14 -3.25
CA TYR A 38 2.11 -22.55 -2.18
C TYR A 38 2.79 -21.31 -1.61
N GLN A 39 1.98 -20.29 -1.35
CA GLN A 39 2.36 -19.18 -0.48
C GLN A 39 2.11 -19.61 0.95
N VAL A 40 3.16 -19.56 1.79
CA VAL A 40 3.09 -19.91 3.21
C VAL A 40 3.39 -18.67 4.04
N TYR A 41 2.48 -18.36 4.95
CA TYR A 41 2.57 -17.25 5.88
C TYR A 41 2.56 -17.81 7.30
N THR A 42 3.46 -17.33 8.14
CA THR A 42 3.52 -17.73 9.55
C THR A 42 3.85 -16.53 10.42
N ASP A 43 2.93 -16.16 11.31
CA ASP A 43 3.13 -15.18 12.37
C ASP A 43 3.33 -15.90 13.70
N MET A 44 4.37 -15.51 14.43
CA MET A 44 4.73 -16.10 15.70
C MET A 44 4.96 -15.01 16.73
N THR A 45 4.31 -15.13 17.87
CA THR A 45 4.55 -14.27 19.04
C THR A 45 5.03 -15.13 20.20
N VAL A 46 6.08 -14.67 20.87
CA VAL A 46 6.67 -15.31 22.04
C VAL A 46 6.50 -14.38 23.23
N ASP A 47 5.70 -14.81 24.20
CA ASP A 47 5.53 -14.09 25.46
C ASP A 47 6.31 -14.80 26.57
N VAL A 48 7.25 -14.08 27.18
CA VAL A 48 8.11 -14.60 28.26
C VAL A 48 7.89 -13.78 29.53
N GLN A 49 7.63 -14.47 30.63
CA GLN A 49 7.53 -13.89 31.97
C GLN A 49 8.78 -14.22 32.79
N ARG A 50 9.57 -13.18 33.08
CA ARG A 50 10.76 -13.23 33.96
C ARG A 50 10.52 -12.42 35.22
N GLY A 51 10.02 -13.08 36.27
CA GLY A 51 9.61 -12.40 37.50
C GLY A 51 8.45 -11.45 37.26
N THR A 52 8.67 -10.14 37.44
CA THR A 52 7.68 -9.08 37.18
C THR A 52 7.72 -8.53 35.75
N ARG A 53 8.76 -8.85 34.95
CA ARG A 53 8.88 -8.37 33.57
C ARG A 53 8.18 -9.31 32.61
N LYS A 54 7.35 -8.75 31.73
CA LYS A 54 6.81 -9.41 30.54
C LYS A 54 7.57 -8.91 29.32
N LEU A 55 8.10 -9.83 28.53
CA LEU A 55 8.76 -9.57 27.25
C LEU A 55 7.93 -10.25 26.18
N SER A 56 7.64 -9.53 25.10
CA SER A 56 6.94 -10.06 23.94
C SER A 56 7.79 -9.79 22.71
N GLU A 57 8.01 -10.83 21.90
CA GLU A 57 8.72 -10.75 20.63
C GLU A 57 7.87 -11.37 19.53
N SER A 58 7.79 -10.69 18.38
CA SER A 58 7.10 -11.18 17.19
C SER A 58 8.07 -11.49 16.07
N MET A 59 7.69 -12.48 15.26
CA MET A 59 8.38 -12.95 14.09
C MET A 59 7.34 -13.27 13.02
N SER A 60 7.59 -12.86 11.77
CA SER A 60 6.72 -13.18 10.63
C SER A 60 7.55 -13.81 9.52
N ILE A 61 7.00 -14.84 8.88
CA ILE A 61 7.63 -15.58 7.78
C ILE A 61 6.70 -15.58 6.58
N LYS A 62 7.22 -15.23 5.40
CA LYS A 62 6.56 -15.38 4.10
C LYS A 62 7.43 -16.26 3.22
N MET A 63 6.86 -17.29 2.61
CA MET A 63 7.57 -18.20 1.70
C MET A 63 6.76 -18.50 0.45
N LEU A 64 7.44 -18.72 -0.67
CA LEU A 64 6.91 -19.44 -1.82
C LEU A 64 7.57 -20.82 -1.85
N MET A 65 6.79 -21.85 -1.57
CA MET A 65 7.27 -23.23 -1.47
C MET A 65 6.87 -24.01 -2.72
N HIS A 66 7.83 -24.71 -3.32
CA HIS A 66 7.62 -25.60 -4.46
C HIS A 66 7.66 -27.07 -4.02
N TYR A 67 6.67 -27.85 -4.47
CA TYR A 67 6.51 -29.28 -4.25
C TYR A 67 6.51 -29.99 -5.59
N GLY A 68 7.49 -30.86 -5.82
CA GLY A 68 7.54 -31.76 -6.98
C GLY A 68 7.38 -33.22 -6.57
N VAL A 69 6.59 -33.99 -7.29
CA VAL A 69 6.33 -35.40 -7.01
C VAL A 69 7.13 -36.30 -7.94
N GLU A 70 7.87 -37.24 -7.35
CA GLU A 70 8.43 -38.39 -8.05
C GLU A 70 7.75 -39.67 -7.58
N ASP A 71 7.12 -40.38 -8.51
CA ASP A 71 6.45 -41.63 -8.22
C ASP A 71 7.43 -42.82 -8.21
N GLN A 72 7.42 -43.60 -7.13
CA GLN A 72 8.23 -44.81 -7.01
C GLN A 72 7.34 -46.04 -6.77
N SER A 73 7.90 -47.24 -6.88
CA SER A 73 7.10 -48.48 -6.82
C SER A 73 6.24 -48.63 -5.56
N SER A 74 6.74 -48.22 -4.39
CA SER A 74 6.03 -48.31 -3.10
C SER A 74 5.94 -46.99 -2.33
N THR A 75 6.53 -45.90 -2.83
CA THR A 75 6.58 -44.61 -2.14
C THR A 75 6.38 -43.46 -3.11
N TYR A 76 5.91 -42.32 -2.61
CA TYR A 76 6.02 -41.02 -3.26
C TYR A 76 7.21 -40.26 -2.66
N LYS A 77 8.03 -39.62 -3.50
CA LYS A 77 9.01 -38.64 -3.05
C LYS A 77 8.53 -37.25 -3.38
N LEU A 78 8.35 -36.41 -2.35
CA LEU A 78 8.01 -35.01 -2.50
C LEU A 78 9.29 -34.19 -2.31
N ASN A 79 9.79 -33.61 -3.39
CA ASN A 79 10.90 -32.67 -3.33
C ASN A 79 10.35 -31.29 -2.97
N VAL A 80 10.80 -30.75 -1.85
CA VAL A 80 10.30 -29.50 -1.29
C VAL A 80 11.42 -28.48 -1.24
N SER A 81 11.23 -27.34 -1.88
CA SER A 81 12.20 -26.24 -1.88
C SER A 81 11.50 -24.90 -1.66
N PRO A 82 12.05 -24.01 -0.82
CA PRO A 82 11.63 -22.62 -0.78
C PRO A 82 12.26 -21.89 -1.98
N GLU A 83 11.43 -21.47 -2.93
CA GLU A 83 11.86 -20.63 -4.05
C GLU A 83 11.99 -19.16 -3.62
N TYR A 84 11.22 -18.74 -2.61
CA TYR A 84 11.32 -17.44 -1.96
C TYR A 84 11.14 -17.60 -0.46
N MET A 85 11.88 -16.84 0.34
CA MET A 85 11.70 -16.78 1.79
C MET A 85 12.03 -15.39 2.32
N ARG A 86 11.19 -14.88 3.22
CA ARG A 86 11.43 -13.69 4.02
C ARG A 86 11.05 -13.99 5.47
N LEU A 87 11.96 -13.69 6.38
CA LEU A 87 11.82 -13.85 7.82
C LEU A 87 12.10 -12.48 8.46
N ASN A 88 11.09 -11.90 9.11
CA ASN A 88 11.21 -10.63 9.80
C ASN A 88 11.04 -10.82 11.31
N PHE A 89 11.84 -10.15 12.12
CA PHE A 89 11.72 -10.08 13.57
C PHE A 89 12.24 -8.72 14.08
N LYS A 90 11.93 -8.36 15.32
CA LYS A 90 12.19 -7.00 15.86
C LYS A 90 13.64 -6.50 15.75
N HIS A 91 14.62 -7.41 15.73
CA HIS A 91 16.05 -7.09 15.75
C HIS A 91 16.78 -7.44 14.44
N GLY A 92 16.05 -7.77 13.38
CA GLY A 92 16.63 -8.12 12.09
C GLY A 92 15.72 -8.98 11.23
N GLY A 93 16.27 -9.51 10.16
CA GLY A 93 15.55 -10.40 9.26
C GLY A 93 16.52 -11.21 8.42
N MET A 94 15.97 -12.14 7.65
CA MET A 94 16.69 -12.91 6.65
C MET A 94 15.79 -13.07 5.43
N SER A 95 16.33 -12.84 4.25
CA SER A 95 15.63 -13.12 2.99
C SER A 95 16.46 -13.99 2.06
N SER A 96 15.78 -14.73 1.18
CA SER A 96 16.45 -15.56 0.17
C SER A 96 17.22 -14.71 -0.86
N PHE A 97 16.87 -13.44 -1.03
CA PHE A 97 17.43 -12.56 -2.05
C PHE A 97 18.41 -11.49 -1.51
N GLU A 98 18.77 -11.55 -0.23
CA GLU A 98 19.90 -10.79 0.36
C GLU A 98 21.12 -11.69 0.58
N GLN A 99 22.32 -11.09 0.73
CA GLN A 99 23.51 -11.82 1.15
C GLN A 99 23.37 -12.36 2.59
N SER A 100 24.05 -13.47 2.89
CA SER A 100 24.07 -14.04 4.24
C SER A 100 24.77 -13.12 5.24
N GLY A 101 24.17 -12.97 6.43
CA GLY A 101 24.84 -12.38 7.58
C GLY A 101 25.91 -13.30 8.17
N TYR A 102 26.79 -12.75 9.00
CA TYR A 102 27.85 -13.50 9.67
C TYR A 102 27.25 -14.61 10.56
N GLY A 103 27.49 -15.88 10.20
CA GLY A 103 26.99 -17.06 10.92
C GLY A 103 25.70 -17.68 10.39
N GLU A 104 25.16 -17.20 9.27
CA GLU A 104 23.89 -17.68 8.68
C GLU A 104 24.08 -18.69 7.52
N ASP A 105 25.30 -18.82 6.99
CA ASP A 105 25.63 -19.61 5.78
C ASP A 105 25.14 -21.06 5.84
N GLU A 106 25.32 -21.69 7.00
CA GLU A 106 25.01 -23.10 7.23
C GLU A 106 23.48 -23.36 7.19
N LEU A 107 22.68 -22.52 7.85
CA LEU A 107 21.21 -22.58 7.82
C LEU A 107 20.67 -22.24 6.44
N ARG A 108 21.18 -21.15 5.84
CA ARG A 108 20.82 -20.69 4.51
C ARG A 108 21.04 -21.79 3.47
N THR A 109 22.15 -22.51 3.54
CA THR A 109 22.45 -23.64 2.64
C THR A 109 21.40 -24.75 2.73
N ALA A 110 20.96 -25.12 3.93
CA ALA A 110 19.93 -26.17 4.05
C ALA A 110 18.55 -25.73 3.61
N LEU A 111 18.18 -24.48 3.84
CA LEU A 111 16.91 -23.94 3.33
C LEU A 111 16.94 -23.88 1.80
N LYS A 112 18.04 -23.38 1.23
CA LYS A 112 18.26 -23.33 -0.23
C LYS A 112 18.18 -24.70 -0.90
N ASP A 113 18.85 -25.70 -0.34
CA ASP A 113 18.89 -27.03 -0.94
C ASP A 113 17.56 -27.79 -0.75
N GLY A 114 16.73 -27.35 0.21
CA GLY A 114 15.43 -27.94 0.49
C GLY A 114 15.52 -29.33 1.14
N TYR A 115 14.42 -30.05 1.08
CA TYR A 115 14.29 -31.38 1.68
C TYR A 115 13.38 -32.29 0.85
N THR A 116 13.57 -33.60 0.98
CA THR A 116 12.74 -34.60 0.34
C THR A 116 11.95 -35.36 1.40
N LEU A 117 10.62 -35.38 1.23
CA LEU A 117 9.69 -36.16 2.04
C LEU A 117 9.42 -37.48 1.33
N THR A 118 9.56 -38.61 2.02
CA THR A 118 9.18 -39.92 1.47
C THR A 118 7.89 -40.38 2.13
N VAL A 119 6.86 -40.62 1.33
CA VAL A 119 5.52 -41.05 1.76
C VAL A 119 5.27 -42.47 1.28
N ASP A 120 4.88 -43.37 2.18
CA ASP A 120 4.51 -44.74 1.83
C ASP A 120 3.13 -44.79 1.17
N LYS A 121 3.00 -45.44 0.01
CA LYS A 121 1.75 -45.44 -0.78
C LYS A 121 0.61 -46.20 -0.13
N GLU A 122 0.91 -47.25 0.64
CA GLU A 122 -0.11 -48.10 1.24
C GLU A 122 -0.72 -47.41 2.47
N SER A 123 0.13 -46.87 3.34
CA SER A 123 -0.28 -46.24 4.59
C SER A 123 -0.52 -44.73 4.46
N ASN A 124 -0.06 -44.09 3.38
CA ASN A 124 0.04 -42.64 3.20
C ASN A 124 0.84 -41.92 4.30
N GLN A 125 1.67 -42.64 5.04
CA GLN A 125 2.46 -42.04 6.11
C GLN A 125 3.80 -41.51 5.58
N LEU A 126 4.21 -40.34 6.07
CA LEU A 126 5.59 -39.90 5.96
C LEU A 126 6.49 -40.91 6.68
N VAL A 127 7.39 -41.55 5.93
CA VAL A 127 8.35 -42.55 6.43
C VAL A 127 9.77 -42.00 6.59
N ASP A 128 10.13 -40.95 5.83
CA ASP A 128 11.46 -40.34 5.91
C ASP A 128 11.45 -38.86 5.52
N VAL A 129 12.34 -38.07 6.12
CA VAL A 129 12.67 -36.70 5.73
C VAL A 129 14.17 -36.60 5.53
N THR A 130 14.59 -36.42 4.28
CA THR A 130 15.99 -36.26 3.92
C THR A 130 16.29 -34.79 3.62
N LEU A 131 17.23 -34.19 4.36
CA LEU A 131 17.79 -32.88 3.97
C LEU A 131 18.68 -33.03 2.75
N ASN A 132 18.47 -32.21 1.73
CA ASN A 132 19.27 -32.25 0.51
C ASN A 132 20.64 -31.57 0.66
N THR A 133 20.88 -30.92 1.81
CA THR A 133 22.12 -30.19 2.07
C THR A 133 23.39 -31.03 1.97
N SER A 134 24.45 -30.45 1.42
CA SER A 134 25.78 -31.07 1.40
C SER A 134 26.48 -31.05 2.77
N SER A 135 26.02 -30.25 3.74
CA SER A 135 26.65 -30.12 5.06
C SER A 135 26.36 -31.32 5.97
N GLN A 136 27.36 -32.16 6.21
CA GLN A 136 27.22 -33.30 7.13
C GLN A 136 27.02 -32.89 8.60
N LYS A 137 27.62 -31.78 9.02
CA LYS A 137 27.44 -31.22 10.37
C LYS A 137 25.99 -30.79 10.57
N LEU A 138 25.42 -30.06 9.61
CA LEU A 138 24.04 -29.62 9.67
C LEU A 138 23.07 -30.79 9.60
N LYS A 139 23.35 -31.79 8.74
CA LYS A 139 22.61 -33.04 8.73
C LYS A 139 22.61 -33.70 10.09
N ALA A 140 23.75 -33.79 10.78
CA ALA A 140 23.82 -34.38 12.12
C ALA A 140 23.06 -33.56 13.18
N GLU A 141 23.21 -32.23 13.18
CA GLU A 141 22.56 -31.33 14.14
C GLU A 141 21.04 -31.27 13.96
N LEU A 142 20.57 -31.28 12.71
CA LEU A 142 19.17 -31.23 12.35
C LEU A 142 18.51 -32.59 12.34
N LYS A 143 19.25 -33.67 12.11
CA LYS A 143 18.72 -35.04 12.18
C LYS A 143 18.04 -35.30 13.51
N ALA A 144 18.56 -34.83 14.64
CA ALA A 144 17.86 -34.97 15.92
C ALA A 144 16.51 -34.22 15.95
N THR A 145 16.41 -33.08 15.26
CA THR A 145 15.16 -32.29 15.15
C THR A 145 14.20 -32.92 14.14
N LEU A 146 14.70 -33.47 13.04
CA LEU A 146 13.94 -34.15 12.00
C LEU A 146 13.47 -35.53 12.44
N ASP A 147 14.31 -36.29 13.14
CA ASP A 147 13.93 -37.54 13.80
C ASP A 147 12.88 -37.24 14.87
N HIS A 148 12.94 -36.09 15.55
CA HIS A 148 11.87 -35.67 16.46
C HIS A 148 10.58 -35.35 15.70
N LEU A 149 10.64 -34.63 14.58
CA LEU A 149 9.48 -34.35 13.70
C LEU A 149 8.92 -35.62 13.02
N LEU A 150 9.76 -36.61 12.71
CA LEU A 150 9.34 -37.90 12.17
C LEU A 150 8.76 -38.78 13.28
N ASN A 151 9.23 -38.69 14.51
CA ASN A 151 8.66 -39.44 15.63
C ASN A 151 7.40 -38.77 16.19
N ASP A 152 7.29 -37.45 16.08
CA ASP A 152 6.11 -36.69 16.42
C ASP A 152 5.05 -36.88 15.32
N GLN A 153 3.94 -37.50 15.69
CA GLN A 153 2.88 -37.82 14.74
C GLN A 153 2.21 -36.58 14.18
N LEU A 154 2.34 -35.40 14.79
CA LEU A 154 1.69 -34.17 14.34
C LEU A 154 2.41 -33.47 13.19
N SER A 155 3.72 -33.69 13.08
CA SER A 155 4.57 -33.07 12.06
C SER A 155 4.77 -33.91 10.81
N ARG A 156 4.12 -35.08 10.70
CA ARG A 156 4.13 -35.91 9.50
C ARG A 156 3.12 -35.38 8.47
N PRO A 157 3.53 -34.88 7.31
CA PRO A 157 2.62 -34.63 6.19
C PRO A 157 1.99 -35.98 5.78
N GLY A 158 0.68 -36.00 5.46
CA GLY A 158 0.01 -37.21 4.92
C GLY A 158 -0.78 -38.08 5.91
N LEU A 159 -0.95 -37.69 7.18
CA LEU A 159 -1.56 -38.53 8.24
C LEU A 159 -3.01 -38.98 8.02
N MET A 160 -3.67 -38.43 7.03
CA MET A 160 -5.08 -38.67 6.76
C MET A 160 -5.22 -39.93 5.90
N HIS A 161 -5.27 -41.05 6.60
CA HIS A 161 -5.49 -42.35 5.98
C HIS A 161 -6.97 -42.74 6.12
N GLN A 162 -7.66 -42.77 4.98
CA GLN A 162 -9.01 -43.30 4.85
C GLN A 162 -10.10 -42.58 5.68
N LEU A 163 -9.95 -41.27 5.95
CA LEU A 163 -11.01 -40.49 6.58
C LEU A 163 -12.25 -40.51 5.66
N ALA A 164 -13.38 -40.97 6.19
CA ALA A 164 -14.61 -41.04 5.41
C ALA A 164 -15.06 -39.62 5.02
N VAL A 165 -15.37 -39.41 3.74
CA VAL A 165 -15.90 -38.13 3.24
C VAL A 165 -17.39 -38.05 3.58
N LYS A 166 -17.67 -37.81 4.86
CA LYS A 166 -19.02 -37.66 5.41
C LYS A 166 -18.97 -36.61 6.50
N LYS A 167 -19.90 -35.66 6.47
CA LYS A 167 -20.03 -34.61 7.49
C LYS A 167 -20.03 -35.22 8.90
N GLY A 168 -19.18 -34.70 9.77
CA GLY A 168 -18.96 -35.17 11.14
C GLY A 168 -18.04 -36.39 11.29
N ALA A 169 -17.57 -37.01 10.20
CA ALA A 169 -16.53 -38.04 10.29
C ALA A 169 -15.24 -37.42 10.84
N SER A 170 -14.59 -38.11 11.78
CA SER A 170 -13.40 -37.59 12.44
C SER A 170 -12.31 -38.63 12.58
N GLN A 171 -11.06 -38.17 12.54
CA GLN A 171 -9.87 -38.93 12.86
C GLN A 171 -9.11 -38.22 13.98
N ILE A 172 -8.55 -38.99 14.92
CA ILE A 172 -7.68 -38.46 15.97
C ILE A 172 -6.25 -38.79 15.60
N ILE A 173 -5.41 -37.77 15.54
CA ILE A 173 -3.96 -37.88 15.44
C ILE A 173 -3.42 -37.77 16.87
N LYS A 174 -2.64 -38.76 17.29
CA LYS A 174 -2.11 -38.78 18.66
C LYS A 174 -1.01 -37.74 18.81
N GLY A 175 -1.14 -36.87 19.81
CA GLY A 175 -0.11 -35.90 20.14
C GLY A 175 1.08 -36.58 20.81
N GLN A 176 2.28 -36.05 20.58
CA GLN A 176 3.48 -36.47 21.32
C GLN A 176 4.20 -35.24 21.90
N ASN A 177 5.11 -35.46 22.85
CA ASN A 177 6.02 -34.44 23.39
C ASN A 177 5.36 -33.17 23.95
N GLY A 178 4.18 -33.31 24.57
CA GLY A 178 3.46 -32.18 25.18
C GLY A 178 2.46 -31.47 24.25
N LEU A 179 2.33 -31.94 23.01
CA LEU A 179 1.21 -31.57 22.14
C LEU A 179 -0.02 -32.44 22.44
N PRO A 180 -1.23 -31.89 22.35
CA PRO A 180 -2.46 -32.62 22.59
C PRO A 180 -2.78 -33.51 21.38
N ASP A 181 -3.65 -34.50 21.59
CA ASP A 181 -4.28 -35.20 20.48
C ASP A 181 -5.05 -34.18 19.62
N ILE A 182 -4.92 -34.28 18.29
CA ILE A 182 -5.64 -33.43 17.35
C ILE A 182 -6.77 -34.24 16.73
N ARG A 183 -7.99 -33.70 16.81
CA ARG A 183 -9.17 -34.18 16.10
C ARG A 183 -9.32 -33.40 14.79
N MET A 184 -9.29 -34.14 13.68
CA MET A 184 -9.69 -33.64 12.38
C MET A 184 -11.10 -34.10 12.08
N THR A 185 -12.00 -33.20 11.70
CA THR A 185 -13.43 -33.50 11.46
C THR A 185 -13.89 -32.94 10.13
N VAL A 186 -14.58 -33.74 9.32
CA VAL A 186 -15.20 -33.27 8.07
C VAL A 186 -16.34 -32.29 8.40
N LYS A 187 -16.15 -31.00 8.12
CA LYS A 187 -17.14 -29.93 8.33
C LYS A 187 -18.11 -29.86 7.16
N ASP A 188 -17.58 -29.91 5.94
CA ASP A 188 -18.35 -29.86 4.70
C ASP A 188 -17.60 -30.51 3.53
N PHE A 189 -18.30 -30.82 2.44
CA PHE A 189 -17.69 -31.34 1.21
C PHE A 189 -18.62 -31.22 -0.01
N ASP A 190 -18.03 -31.11 -1.20
CA ASP A 190 -18.72 -31.15 -2.48
C ASP A 190 -18.06 -32.15 -3.46
N SER A 191 -18.25 -31.97 -4.76
CA SER A 191 -17.63 -32.82 -5.80
C SER A 191 -16.13 -32.62 -5.93
N GLU A 192 -15.61 -31.46 -5.54
CA GLU A 192 -14.23 -31.02 -5.77
C GLU A 192 -13.44 -30.86 -4.48
N LEU A 193 -14.07 -30.42 -3.39
CA LEU A 193 -13.40 -30.02 -2.16
C LEU A 193 -13.95 -30.75 -0.93
N VAL A 194 -13.07 -30.96 0.05
CA VAL A 194 -13.44 -31.38 1.41
C VAL A 194 -12.90 -30.33 2.39
N THR A 195 -13.76 -29.87 3.30
CA THR A 195 -13.40 -28.92 4.35
C THR A 195 -13.29 -29.64 5.69
N LEU A 196 -12.16 -29.48 6.34
CA LEU A 196 -11.81 -30.15 7.59
C LEU A 196 -11.61 -29.12 8.71
N ALA A 197 -12.27 -29.35 9.84
CA ALA A 197 -11.99 -28.67 11.09
C ALA A 197 -10.84 -29.38 11.82
N ILE A 198 -9.86 -28.63 12.29
CA ILE A 198 -8.73 -29.09 13.08
C ILE A 198 -8.90 -28.51 14.49
N ALA A 199 -8.88 -29.36 15.50
CA ALA A 199 -9.05 -28.97 16.90
C ALA A 199 -8.25 -29.89 17.82
N ASP A 200 -7.72 -29.41 18.94
CA ASP A 200 -7.26 -30.31 20.00
C ASP A 200 -8.44 -31.06 20.64
N THR A 201 -8.21 -32.26 21.21
CA THR A 201 -9.28 -33.07 21.81
C THR A 201 -9.76 -32.56 23.17
N ASN A 202 -9.09 -31.56 23.76
CA ASN A 202 -9.28 -31.12 25.14
C ASN A 202 -10.09 -29.81 25.25
N GLN A 203 -10.78 -29.40 24.17
CA GLN A 203 -11.51 -28.12 24.09
C GLN A 203 -12.54 -27.87 25.20
N ASP A 204 -13.07 -28.92 25.83
CA ASP A 204 -14.13 -28.82 26.85
C ASP A 204 -13.59 -28.68 28.30
N GLU A 205 -12.27 -28.70 28.52
CA GLU A 205 -11.67 -28.58 29.86
C GLU A 205 -11.35 -27.11 30.23
N PRO A 206 -11.72 -26.64 31.44
CA PRO A 206 -11.59 -25.24 31.82
C PRO A 206 -10.13 -24.81 32.00
N ALA A 207 -9.81 -23.65 31.39
CA ALA A 207 -8.65 -22.76 31.56
C ALA A 207 -7.52 -23.18 32.54
N ASP A 208 -6.64 -24.08 32.11
CA ASP A 208 -5.23 -24.22 32.54
C ASP A 208 -4.33 -24.03 31.28
N PRO A 209 -3.01 -23.75 31.36
CA PRO A 209 -2.17 -23.33 30.23
C PRO A 209 -1.76 -24.53 29.36
N HIS A 210 -2.76 -25.28 28.91
CA HIS A 210 -2.58 -26.37 27.98
C HIS A 210 -2.37 -25.83 26.58
N THR A 211 -1.58 -26.58 25.82
CA THR A 211 -1.45 -26.42 24.38
C THR A 211 -2.84 -26.44 23.72
N ARG A 212 -3.17 -25.42 22.93
CA ARG A 212 -4.43 -25.32 22.17
C ARG A 212 -4.16 -25.24 20.68
N ILE A 213 -5.00 -25.90 19.89
CA ILE A 213 -4.87 -25.91 18.44
C ILE A 213 -6.26 -25.76 17.82
N PHE A 214 -6.39 -24.85 16.87
CA PHE A 214 -7.61 -24.68 16.09
C PHE A 214 -7.27 -24.31 14.65
N GLY A 215 -8.01 -24.84 13.68
CA GLY A 215 -7.78 -24.48 12.29
C GLY A 215 -8.76 -25.10 11.31
N TYR A 216 -8.57 -24.76 10.03
CA TYR A 216 -9.25 -25.38 8.92
C TYR A 216 -8.26 -25.78 7.83
N ALA A 217 -8.55 -26.87 7.15
CA ALA A 217 -7.90 -27.26 5.91
C ALA A 217 -8.97 -27.56 4.85
N VAL A 218 -8.77 -27.03 3.65
CA VAL A 218 -9.57 -27.31 2.46
C VAL A 218 -8.67 -28.03 1.47
N ILE A 219 -9.13 -29.17 0.99
CA ILE A 219 -8.33 -30.14 0.23
C ILE A 219 -9.09 -30.60 -1.01
N GLU A 220 -8.36 -30.87 -2.09
CA GLU A 220 -8.89 -31.46 -3.30
C GLU A 220 -9.39 -32.87 -3.00
N ARG A 221 -10.66 -33.11 -3.29
CA ARG A 221 -11.28 -34.40 -3.04
C ARG A 221 -10.64 -35.51 -3.88
N GLN A 222 -10.20 -35.23 -5.10
CA GLN A 222 -9.71 -36.26 -6.02
C GLN A 222 -8.26 -36.67 -5.75
N THR A 223 -7.36 -35.70 -5.59
CA THR A 223 -5.91 -35.94 -5.49
C THR A 223 -5.42 -35.93 -4.04
N GLY A 224 -6.08 -35.12 -3.22
CA GLY A 224 -5.66 -34.83 -1.87
C GLY A 224 -4.65 -33.74 -1.65
N TRP A 225 -4.42 -32.95 -2.69
CA TRP A 225 -3.66 -31.74 -2.53
C TRP A 225 -4.36 -30.76 -1.60
N LEU A 226 -3.57 -30.07 -0.80
CA LEU A 226 -4.05 -28.95 -0.03
C LEU A 226 -4.45 -27.83 -1.00
N VAL A 227 -5.63 -27.26 -0.81
CA VAL A 227 -6.02 -26.03 -1.50
C VAL A 227 -5.66 -24.83 -0.65
N ARG A 228 -6.08 -24.84 0.63
CA ARG A 228 -5.82 -23.75 1.58
C ARG A 228 -5.92 -24.24 3.01
N GLN A 229 -5.18 -23.60 3.92
CA GLN A 229 -5.16 -23.96 5.35
C GLN A 229 -4.94 -22.72 6.21
N ALA A 230 -5.54 -22.69 7.40
CA ALA A 230 -5.10 -21.84 8.49
C ALA A 230 -5.14 -22.63 9.79
N VAL A 231 -4.06 -22.54 10.59
CA VAL A 231 -3.96 -23.17 11.90
C VAL A 231 -3.39 -22.17 12.89
N VAL A 232 -4.04 -22.06 14.04
CA VAL A 232 -3.61 -21.28 15.20
C VAL A 232 -3.23 -22.24 16.31
N MET A 233 -2.04 -22.05 16.86
CA MET A 233 -1.50 -22.83 17.96
C MET A 233 -1.11 -21.91 19.11
N HIS A 234 -1.48 -22.29 20.32
CA HIS A 234 -1.02 -21.66 21.54
C HIS A 234 -0.34 -22.72 22.40
N VAL A 235 0.96 -22.61 22.64
CA VAL A 235 1.77 -23.66 23.28
C VAL A 235 2.56 -23.06 24.45
N PRO A 236 2.63 -23.69 25.64
CA PRO A 236 3.54 -23.22 26.69
C PRO A 236 5.01 -23.33 26.24
N LEU A 237 5.87 -22.46 26.77
CA LEU A 237 7.31 -22.59 26.54
C LEU A 237 7.82 -23.94 27.09
N PRO A 238 8.73 -24.60 26.35
CA PRO A 238 9.36 -25.83 26.80
C PRO A 238 10.05 -25.65 28.17
N PRO A 239 9.97 -26.65 29.07
CA PRO A 239 10.57 -26.58 30.41
C PRO A 239 12.08 -26.26 30.41
N GLU A 240 12.79 -26.57 29.32
CA GLU A 240 14.21 -26.34 29.15
C GLU A 240 14.58 -24.85 29.14
N LEU A 241 13.65 -23.97 28.78
CA LEU A 241 13.89 -22.52 28.70
C LEU A 241 13.90 -21.83 30.08
N ARG A 242 13.59 -22.55 31.17
CA ARG A 242 13.54 -22.09 32.58
C ARG A 242 12.62 -20.89 32.88
N ASP A 243 12.07 -20.23 31.87
CA ASP A 243 11.12 -19.14 31.95
C ASP A 243 9.69 -19.63 31.75
N LYS A 244 8.73 -18.98 32.39
CA LYS A 244 7.30 -19.20 32.11
C LYS A 244 6.91 -18.35 30.90
N GLY A 245 6.14 -18.90 29.98
CA GLY A 245 5.71 -18.15 28.81
C GLY A 245 4.93 -19.00 27.83
N THR A 246 4.57 -18.41 26.70
CA THR A 246 3.77 -19.05 25.66
C THR A 246 4.26 -18.67 24.27
N PHE A 247 4.16 -19.62 23.35
CA PHE A 247 4.19 -19.40 21.91
C PHE A 247 2.77 -19.26 21.38
N ARG A 248 2.53 -18.24 20.56
CA ARG A 248 1.36 -18.13 19.70
C ARG A 248 1.83 -18.21 18.27
N ILE A 249 1.35 -19.19 17.51
CA ILE A 249 1.74 -19.42 16.12
C ILE A 249 0.46 -19.41 15.28
N VAL A 250 0.42 -18.55 14.28
CA VAL A 250 -0.64 -18.48 13.27
C VAL A 250 0.01 -18.81 11.95
N SER A 251 -0.45 -19.86 11.26
CA SER A 251 0.05 -20.20 9.94
C SER A 251 -1.09 -20.30 8.94
N ALA A 252 -0.87 -19.77 7.75
CA ALA A 252 -1.78 -19.85 6.62
C ALA A 252 -1.05 -20.32 5.36
N ILE A 253 -1.72 -21.14 4.57
CA ILE A 253 -1.21 -21.70 3.33
C ILE A 253 -2.24 -21.47 2.23
N TYR A 254 -1.80 -20.91 1.12
CA TYR A 254 -2.62 -20.57 -0.03
C TYR A 254 -1.95 -21.03 -1.32
N PRO A 255 -2.70 -21.27 -2.41
CA PRO A 255 -2.09 -21.60 -3.70
C PRO A 255 -1.25 -20.42 -4.20
N GLU A 256 -0.29 -20.68 -5.08
CA GLU A 256 0.54 -19.63 -5.70
C GLU A 256 -0.28 -18.49 -6.33
N SER A 257 -1.45 -18.80 -6.90
CA SER A 257 -2.36 -17.85 -7.54
C SER A 257 -3.12 -16.92 -6.58
N TRP A 258 -2.96 -17.11 -5.26
CA TRP A 258 -3.62 -16.30 -4.26
C TRP A 258 -3.17 -14.84 -4.33
N ARG A 259 -4.12 -13.93 -4.59
CA ARG A 259 -3.83 -12.52 -4.88
C ARG A 259 -3.74 -11.64 -3.64
N PHE A 260 -4.20 -12.11 -2.48
CA PHE A 260 -4.25 -11.31 -1.25
C PHE A 260 -3.05 -11.60 -0.36
N ASN A 261 -2.35 -10.57 0.09
CA ASN A 261 -1.27 -10.76 1.07
C ASN A 261 -1.86 -11.16 2.45
N HIS A 262 -1.08 -11.88 3.25
CA HIS A 262 -1.44 -12.14 4.65
C HIS A 262 -0.97 -10.97 5.51
N ASP A 263 -1.91 -10.30 6.16
CA ASP A 263 -1.62 -9.28 7.16
C ASP A 263 -2.55 -9.47 8.36
N LEU A 264 -2.07 -10.23 9.35
CA LEU A 264 -2.84 -10.51 10.55
C LEU A 264 -3.13 -9.25 11.36
N GLN A 265 -2.24 -8.24 11.31
CA GLN A 265 -2.46 -6.97 12.00
C GLN A 265 -3.59 -6.18 11.32
N PHE A 266 -3.62 -6.13 9.99
CA PHE A 266 -4.76 -5.59 9.26
C PHE A 266 -6.04 -6.35 9.63
N LEU A 267 -6.02 -7.69 9.61
CA LEU A 267 -7.21 -8.48 9.93
C LEU A 267 -7.69 -8.26 11.37
N GLU A 268 -6.79 -8.07 12.34
CA GLU A 268 -7.15 -7.75 13.72
C GLU A 268 -7.84 -6.39 13.83
N ASN A 269 -7.28 -5.38 13.15
CA ASN A 269 -7.70 -3.99 13.25
C ASN A 269 -8.66 -3.54 12.14
N ALA A 270 -9.09 -4.43 11.24
CA ALA A 270 -10.02 -4.11 10.17
C ALA A 270 -11.36 -3.71 10.80
N GLU A 271 -11.58 -2.42 10.96
CA GLU A 271 -12.85 -1.88 11.41
C GLU A 271 -13.77 -1.73 10.20
N GLY A 272 -15.04 -2.05 10.40
CA GLY A 272 -16.05 -1.68 9.44
C GLY A 272 -16.14 -0.17 9.33
N TYR A 273 -16.49 0.34 8.15
CA TYR A 273 -16.75 1.77 7.98
C TYR A 273 -18.19 2.00 7.58
N GLU A 274 -18.74 3.13 8.03
CA GLU A 274 -20.05 3.58 7.60
C GLU A 274 -20.01 3.86 6.11
N LEU A 275 -20.99 3.30 5.40
CA LEU A 275 -21.16 3.55 3.98
C LEU A 275 -21.64 5.00 3.82
N ILE A 276 -20.96 5.76 2.97
CA ILE A 276 -21.41 7.10 2.61
C ILE A 276 -22.74 6.92 1.89
N THR A 277 -23.84 7.32 2.53
CA THR A 277 -25.15 7.39 1.91
C THR A 277 -25.08 8.52 0.88
N GLN A 278 -24.60 8.22 -0.33
CA GLN A 278 -24.79 9.12 -1.45
C GLN A 278 -26.30 9.40 -1.56
N GLU A 279 -26.68 10.57 -2.08
CA GLU A 279 -28.07 10.91 -2.36
C GLU A 279 -28.77 9.71 -3.05
N LYS A 280 -30.11 9.60 -2.92
CA LYS A 280 -30.95 8.53 -3.50
C LYS A 280 -30.96 8.53 -5.05
N THR A 281 -29.86 8.87 -5.68
CA THR A 281 -29.57 8.84 -7.11
C THR A 281 -28.60 7.70 -7.39
N ASP A 282 -28.71 7.08 -8.56
CA ASP A 282 -27.76 6.06 -9.01
C ASP A 282 -26.33 6.64 -8.93
N PRO A 283 -25.35 5.87 -8.43
CA PRO A 283 -24.00 6.38 -8.36
C PRO A 283 -23.54 6.62 -9.81
N PRO A 284 -22.87 7.74 -10.10
CA PRO A 284 -22.37 7.98 -11.45
C PRO A 284 -21.48 6.82 -11.83
N VAL A 285 -21.84 6.07 -12.89
CA VAL A 285 -20.97 5.03 -13.44
C VAL A 285 -19.69 5.75 -13.87
N PRO A 286 -18.53 5.47 -13.25
CA PRO A 286 -17.29 6.16 -13.62
C PRO A 286 -17.04 5.95 -15.11
N SER A 287 -16.89 7.04 -15.86
CA SER A 287 -16.41 6.95 -17.23
C SER A 287 -14.97 6.46 -17.17
N LEU A 288 -14.73 5.23 -17.62
CA LEU A 288 -13.40 4.64 -17.57
C LEU A 288 -12.43 5.41 -18.46
N SER A 289 -11.18 5.48 -18.02
CA SER A 289 -10.12 6.08 -18.80
C SER A 289 -9.81 5.25 -20.04
N SER A 290 -9.35 5.90 -21.10
CA SER A 290 -8.76 5.20 -22.25
C SER A 290 -7.53 4.41 -21.81
N SER A 291 -7.21 3.33 -22.53
CA SER A 291 -5.99 2.54 -22.25
C SER A 291 -4.72 3.39 -22.35
N THR A 292 -4.69 4.35 -23.28
CA THR A 292 -3.61 5.32 -23.44
C THR A 292 -3.44 6.22 -22.23
N GLN A 293 -4.54 6.66 -21.60
CA GLN A 293 -4.47 7.45 -20.36
C GLN A 293 -4.06 6.59 -19.16
N ALA A 294 -4.66 5.40 -19.03
CA ALA A 294 -4.33 4.45 -17.96
C ALA A 294 -2.86 4.01 -18.01
N MET A 295 -2.28 3.86 -19.20
CA MET A 295 -0.90 3.42 -19.42
C MET A 295 0.01 4.49 -20.03
N LEU A 296 -0.20 5.76 -19.67
CA LEU A 296 0.56 6.89 -20.23
C LEU A 296 2.08 6.75 -20.02
N ASN A 297 2.50 6.36 -18.82
CA ASN A 297 3.90 6.26 -18.44
C ASN A 297 4.62 5.07 -19.11
N THR A 298 5.88 5.27 -19.52
CA THR A 298 6.80 4.21 -19.96
C THR A 298 7.74 3.76 -18.85
N GLN A 299 7.67 4.42 -17.70
CA GLN A 299 8.52 4.19 -16.55
C GLN A 299 7.68 4.12 -15.28
N GLY A 300 8.21 3.45 -14.26
CA GLY A 300 7.66 3.40 -12.92
C GLY A 300 8.79 3.40 -11.88
N VAL A 301 8.40 3.28 -10.62
CA VAL A 301 9.33 3.21 -9.50
C VAL A 301 9.44 1.77 -9.02
N LEU A 302 10.66 1.31 -8.83
CA LEU A 302 10.97 0.16 -8.02
C LEU A 302 11.23 0.65 -6.59
N ASP A 303 10.42 0.20 -5.65
CA ASP A 303 10.65 0.39 -4.23
C ASP A 303 11.12 -0.93 -3.59
N THR A 304 12.10 -0.80 -2.69
CA THR A 304 12.61 -1.90 -1.89
C THR A 304 12.41 -1.60 -0.40
N TYR A 305 11.18 -1.80 0.06
CA TYR A 305 10.80 -1.52 1.45
C TYR A 305 10.52 -2.81 2.24
N ASP A 306 11.11 -2.91 3.44
CA ASP A 306 10.92 -4.06 4.34
C ASP A 306 11.23 -5.41 3.64
N GLN A 307 12.29 -5.44 2.83
CA GLN A 307 12.65 -6.63 2.03
C GLN A 307 11.50 -7.09 1.11
N ARG A 308 10.77 -6.14 0.49
CA ARG A 308 9.80 -6.41 -0.58
C ARG A 308 10.22 -5.66 -1.82
N PHE A 309 9.94 -6.23 -2.98
CA PHE A 309 10.08 -5.53 -4.25
C PHE A 309 8.67 -5.12 -4.70
N LEU A 310 8.44 -3.81 -4.74
CA LEU A 310 7.20 -3.22 -5.18
C LEU A 310 7.47 -2.41 -6.45
N LEU A 311 6.67 -2.67 -7.49
CA LEU A 311 6.67 -1.87 -8.71
C LEU A 311 5.49 -0.90 -8.63
N HIS A 312 5.78 0.39 -8.57
CA HIS A 312 4.79 1.45 -8.53
C HIS A 312 4.63 2.07 -9.91
N TYR A 313 3.39 2.12 -10.37
CA TYR A 313 3.01 2.69 -11.66
C TYR A 313 1.92 3.75 -11.47
N ALA A 314 2.24 4.99 -11.82
CA ALA A 314 1.34 6.12 -11.63
C ALA A 314 0.37 6.32 -12.80
N HIS A 315 -0.87 6.68 -12.45
CA HIS A 315 -1.98 6.93 -13.35
C HIS A 315 -2.40 8.41 -13.24
N LEU A 316 -1.69 9.27 -13.96
CA LEU A 316 -1.84 10.73 -13.83
C LEU A 316 -3.27 11.20 -14.14
N GLY A 317 -3.82 12.02 -13.25
CA GLY A 317 -5.16 12.59 -13.37
C GLY A 317 -6.30 11.57 -13.31
N LEU A 318 -6.04 10.34 -12.85
CA LEU A 318 -7.07 9.32 -12.67
C LEU A 318 -7.31 9.04 -11.18
N SER A 319 -8.57 8.81 -10.82
CA SER A 319 -8.93 8.22 -9.54
C SER A 319 -8.75 6.70 -9.59
N PRO A 320 -8.47 6.00 -8.48
CA PRO A 320 -8.28 4.53 -8.49
C PRO A 320 -9.47 3.76 -9.08
N TYR A 321 -10.68 4.32 -8.98
CA TYR A 321 -11.90 3.74 -9.54
C TYR A 321 -12.02 3.83 -11.06
N MET A 322 -11.18 4.63 -11.73
CA MET A 322 -11.23 4.88 -13.18
C MET A 322 -10.16 4.15 -13.98
N VAL A 323 -9.16 3.57 -13.32
CA VAL A 323 -7.95 3.04 -13.97
C VAL A 323 -8.19 1.76 -14.76
N GLY A 324 -9.13 0.89 -14.33
CA GLY A 324 -9.31 -0.49 -14.84
C GLY A 324 -8.41 -1.52 -14.14
N GLU A 325 -8.13 -2.71 -14.68
CA GLU A 325 -7.18 -3.67 -14.06
C GLU A 325 -5.83 -3.65 -14.78
N ILE A 326 -4.76 -3.64 -13.99
CA ILE A 326 -3.38 -3.72 -14.48
C ILE A 326 -2.75 -4.99 -13.92
N SER A 327 -2.28 -5.84 -14.81
CA SER A 327 -1.48 -7.01 -14.45
C SER A 327 -0.07 -6.88 -15.04
N ALA A 328 0.89 -7.65 -14.54
CA ALA A 328 2.25 -7.69 -15.09
C ALA A 328 2.66 -9.09 -15.52
N SER A 329 3.38 -9.15 -16.64
CA SER A 329 4.04 -10.35 -17.17
C SER A 329 5.45 -10.02 -17.66
N ASN A 330 6.21 -11.03 -18.05
CA ASN A 330 7.56 -10.90 -18.63
C ASN A 330 8.52 -10.03 -17.78
N LEU A 331 8.54 -10.26 -16.47
CA LEU A 331 9.45 -9.58 -15.55
C LEU A 331 10.91 -9.97 -15.83
N ALA A 332 11.76 -8.97 -16.08
CA ALA A 332 13.18 -9.16 -16.33
C ALA A 332 14.00 -8.05 -15.64
N ALA A 333 15.08 -8.44 -14.97
CA ALA A 333 16.01 -7.51 -14.32
C ALA A 333 17.21 -7.21 -15.22
N TYR A 334 17.73 -5.99 -15.16
CA TYR A 334 18.87 -5.54 -15.96
C TYR A 334 19.89 -4.79 -15.10
N ASP A 335 21.15 -4.88 -15.50
CA ASP A 335 22.25 -4.12 -14.89
C ASP A 335 22.48 -2.75 -15.56
N GLU A 336 23.46 -2.01 -15.05
CA GLU A 336 23.86 -0.68 -15.58
C GLU A 336 24.28 -0.70 -17.06
N ASN A 337 24.69 -1.85 -17.58
CA ASN A 337 25.11 -2.05 -18.96
C ASN A 337 23.98 -2.58 -19.85
N ASN A 338 22.74 -2.61 -19.35
CA ASN A 338 21.57 -3.22 -19.99
C ASN A 338 21.73 -4.73 -20.27
N GLN A 339 22.54 -5.43 -19.49
CA GLN A 339 22.61 -6.89 -19.57
C GLN A 339 21.55 -7.51 -18.66
N ALA A 340 20.81 -8.48 -19.21
CA ALA A 340 19.79 -9.19 -18.45
C ALA A 340 20.42 -9.98 -17.30
N LEU A 341 19.92 -9.76 -16.10
CA LEU A 341 20.25 -10.50 -14.89
C LEU A 341 19.39 -11.76 -14.86
N ALA A 342 20.03 -12.91 -14.63
CA ALA A 342 19.34 -14.20 -14.55
C ALA A 342 18.60 -14.37 -13.21
N ILE A 343 17.54 -13.57 -13.02
CA ILE A 343 16.68 -13.58 -11.84
C ILE A 343 15.27 -13.98 -12.27
N PRO A 344 14.77 -15.15 -11.86
CA PRO A 344 13.36 -15.48 -12.04
C PRO A 344 12.52 -14.64 -11.08
N PHE A 345 11.40 -14.10 -11.55
CA PHE A 345 10.46 -13.35 -10.73
C PHE A 345 9.06 -13.97 -10.77
N LYS A 346 8.33 -13.81 -9.68
CA LYS A 346 6.89 -14.07 -9.62
C LYS A 346 6.14 -12.81 -9.24
N ALA A 347 5.13 -12.42 -10.02
CA ALA A 347 4.15 -11.42 -9.58
C ALA A 347 3.22 -12.04 -8.52
N ALA A 348 3.12 -11.42 -7.35
CA ALA A 348 2.27 -11.89 -6.24
C ALA A 348 0.88 -11.24 -6.27
N GLY A 349 0.75 -10.04 -6.84
CA GLY A 349 -0.51 -9.34 -7.00
C GLY A 349 -0.30 -7.87 -7.40
N ALA A 350 -1.38 -7.25 -7.86
CA ALA A 350 -1.44 -5.81 -8.13
C ALA A 350 -2.61 -5.22 -7.35
N PHE A 351 -2.42 -4.05 -6.76
CA PHE A 351 -3.49 -3.31 -6.11
C PHE A 351 -3.41 -1.84 -6.46
N GLN A 352 -4.57 -1.21 -6.56
CA GLN A 352 -4.72 0.19 -6.89
C GLN A 352 -5.07 0.97 -5.64
N HIS A 353 -4.41 2.12 -5.45
CA HIS A 353 -4.65 3.00 -4.32
C HIS A 353 -4.45 4.46 -4.73
N PRO A 354 -4.97 5.43 -3.96
CA PRO A 354 -4.55 6.82 -4.10
C PRO A 354 -3.05 6.93 -3.82
N GLY A 355 -2.33 7.74 -4.58
CA GLY A 355 -0.93 8.04 -4.31
C GLY A 355 -0.75 8.71 -2.95
N LEU A 356 0.39 8.48 -2.29
CA LEU A 356 0.64 8.97 -0.94
C LEU A 356 0.71 10.52 -0.85
N ASP A 357 1.19 11.16 -1.91
CA ASP A 357 1.40 12.62 -1.98
C ASP A 357 0.39 13.37 -2.89
N HIS A 358 -0.52 12.65 -3.55
CA HIS A 358 -1.45 13.22 -4.52
C HIS A 358 -2.72 12.38 -4.69
N ASP A 359 -3.83 13.04 -5.03
CA ASP A 359 -5.13 12.37 -5.26
C ASP A 359 -5.15 11.43 -6.49
N ASP A 360 -4.09 11.43 -7.31
CA ASP A 360 -3.99 10.57 -8.48
C ASP A 360 -3.74 9.10 -8.08
N ALA A 361 -4.23 8.18 -8.90
CA ALA A 361 -4.16 6.76 -8.67
C ALA A 361 -2.76 6.18 -8.95
N GLU A 362 -2.46 5.12 -8.22
CA GLU A 362 -1.23 4.35 -8.36
C GLU A 362 -1.57 2.86 -8.35
N THR A 363 -0.94 2.09 -9.24
CA THR A 363 -0.91 0.64 -9.16
C THR A 363 0.41 0.21 -8.53
N SER A 364 0.32 -0.50 -7.41
CA SER A 364 1.44 -1.18 -6.78
C SER A 364 1.40 -2.67 -7.12
N LEU A 365 2.48 -3.21 -7.67
CA LEU A 365 2.65 -4.63 -7.97
C LEU A 365 3.74 -5.24 -7.10
N GLU A 366 3.39 -6.23 -6.29
CA GLU A 366 4.38 -6.99 -5.53
C GLU A 366 5.01 -8.06 -6.43
N ILE A 367 6.34 -8.09 -6.47
CA ILE A 367 7.12 -9.11 -7.16
C ILE A 367 8.05 -9.84 -6.18
N LEU A 368 8.22 -11.14 -6.40
CA LEU A 368 9.05 -12.02 -5.59
C LEU A 368 10.26 -12.45 -6.43
N PRO A 369 11.48 -11.98 -6.13
CA PRO A 369 12.69 -12.54 -6.73
C PRO A 369 12.90 -13.97 -6.22
N LEU A 370 12.87 -14.92 -7.15
CA LEU A 370 12.99 -16.34 -6.84
C LEU A 370 14.46 -16.77 -6.83
N GLY A 371 14.78 -17.71 -5.95
CA GLY A 371 16.11 -18.25 -5.74
C GLY A 371 16.84 -17.67 -4.53
N TRP A 372 18.11 -18.06 -4.41
CA TRP A 372 18.97 -17.80 -3.24
C TRP A 372 20.23 -17.01 -3.65
N ASP A 373 21.42 -17.55 -3.40
CA ASP A 373 22.70 -16.81 -3.50
C ASP A 373 22.98 -16.19 -4.88
N LYS A 374 22.66 -16.91 -5.97
CA LYS A 374 22.84 -16.37 -7.33
C LYS A 374 21.91 -15.18 -7.59
N THR A 375 20.69 -15.25 -7.07
CA THR A 375 19.70 -14.18 -7.17
C THR A 375 20.15 -12.98 -6.35
N ALA A 376 20.58 -13.20 -5.10
CA ALA A 376 21.11 -12.14 -4.24
C ALA A 376 22.30 -11.41 -4.88
N GLN A 377 23.29 -12.14 -5.41
CA GLN A 377 24.45 -11.57 -6.09
C GLN A 377 24.08 -10.83 -7.38
N ALA A 378 23.05 -11.29 -8.10
CA ALA A 378 22.58 -10.61 -9.30
C ALA A 378 21.86 -9.30 -8.95
N LEU A 379 21.06 -9.29 -7.88
CA LEU A 379 20.33 -8.11 -7.41
C LEU A 379 21.24 -6.96 -6.97
N GLU A 380 22.46 -7.23 -6.52
CA GLU A 380 23.46 -6.18 -6.22
C GLU A 380 23.85 -5.33 -7.44
N LYS A 381 23.62 -5.87 -8.64
CA LYS A 381 23.89 -5.20 -9.91
C LYS A 381 22.62 -4.63 -10.53
N LEU A 382 21.48 -4.74 -9.85
CA LEU A 382 20.19 -4.32 -10.38
C LEU A 382 20.19 -2.82 -10.63
N GLN A 383 19.90 -2.46 -11.88
CA GLN A 383 19.68 -1.07 -12.29
C GLN A 383 18.19 -0.78 -12.47
N TYR A 384 17.46 -1.70 -13.11
CA TYR A 384 16.02 -1.60 -13.33
C TYR A 384 15.38 -2.95 -13.58
N ILE A 385 14.06 -2.99 -13.48
CA ILE A 385 13.22 -4.12 -13.87
C ILE A 385 12.35 -3.69 -15.05
N GLU A 386 12.35 -4.46 -16.14
CA GLU A 386 11.30 -4.36 -17.17
C GLU A 386 10.15 -5.30 -16.81
N ALA A 387 8.92 -4.80 -16.98
CA ALA A 387 7.71 -5.61 -16.94
C ALA A 387 6.83 -5.25 -18.13
N THR A 388 6.14 -6.24 -18.72
CA THR A 388 5.01 -5.98 -19.60
C THR A 388 3.77 -5.76 -18.75
N LEU A 389 3.31 -4.52 -18.66
CA LEU A 389 2.01 -4.21 -18.06
C LEU A 389 0.92 -4.52 -19.07
N ASN A 390 -0.13 -5.21 -18.62
CA ASN A 390 -1.28 -5.56 -19.43
C ASN A 390 -2.51 -4.87 -18.85
N TYR A 391 -3.14 -4.05 -19.67
CA TYR A 391 -4.34 -3.32 -19.29
C TYR A 391 -5.59 -4.07 -19.69
N HIS A 392 -6.41 -4.40 -18.70
CA HIS A 392 -7.70 -5.01 -18.86
C HIS A 392 -8.77 -3.95 -18.66
N ALA A 393 -9.58 -3.74 -19.71
CA ALA A 393 -10.74 -2.89 -19.60
C ALA A 393 -11.66 -3.43 -18.49
N THR A 394 -12.28 -2.51 -17.76
CA THR A 394 -13.31 -2.87 -16.78
C THR A 394 -14.67 -2.54 -17.33
N GLU A 395 -15.68 -3.22 -16.82
CA GLU A 395 -17.07 -2.84 -17.02
C GLU A 395 -17.71 -2.66 -15.66
N HIS A 396 -18.42 -1.55 -15.50
CA HIS A 396 -19.21 -1.26 -14.30
C HIS A 396 -20.69 -1.41 -14.63
N ILE A 397 -21.32 -2.42 -14.04
CA ILE A 397 -22.71 -2.77 -14.27
C ILE A 397 -23.48 -2.48 -12.98
N GLN A 398 -24.52 -1.65 -13.06
CA GLN A 398 -25.47 -1.51 -11.96
C GLN A 398 -26.36 -2.75 -11.90
N VAL A 399 -26.37 -3.43 -10.76
CA VAL A 399 -27.13 -4.65 -10.52
C VAL A 399 -28.19 -4.37 -9.46
N THR A 400 -29.45 -4.55 -9.86
CA THR A 400 -30.59 -4.45 -8.94
C THR A 400 -30.71 -5.71 -8.10
N VAL A 401 -30.60 -5.56 -6.78
CA VAL A 401 -30.69 -6.66 -5.81
C VAL A 401 -32.00 -6.55 -5.03
N PRO A 402 -32.92 -7.51 -5.17
CA PRO A 402 -34.21 -7.46 -4.49
C PRO A 402 -34.07 -7.47 -2.97
N ILE A 403 -34.82 -6.62 -2.27
CA ILE A 403 -34.93 -6.66 -0.81
C ILE A 403 -36.27 -7.30 -0.47
N LYS A 404 -36.23 -8.52 0.06
CA LYS A 404 -37.42 -9.31 0.40
C LYS A 404 -37.37 -9.79 1.85
N PRO A 405 -38.51 -9.87 2.55
CA PRO A 405 -38.55 -10.36 3.93
C PRO A 405 -37.96 -11.77 4.12
N GLU A 406 -38.04 -12.64 3.10
CA GLU A 406 -37.47 -13.98 3.10
C GLU A 406 -35.98 -14.04 2.69
N GLY A 407 -35.38 -12.90 2.32
CA GLY A 407 -34.07 -12.83 1.70
C GLY A 407 -34.09 -12.97 0.18
N SER A 408 -32.95 -12.77 -0.45
CA SER A 408 -32.79 -12.90 -1.91
C SER A 408 -31.37 -13.31 -2.28
N GLN A 409 -31.19 -13.74 -3.52
CA GLN A 409 -29.86 -13.98 -4.08
C GLN A 409 -29.85 -13.52 -5.54
N VAL A 410 -28.76 -12.87 -5.93
CA VAL A 410 -28.45 -12.51 -7.32
C VAL A 410 -27.07 -13.07 -7.67
N GLU A 411 -26.93 -13.55 -8.90
CA GLU A 411 -25.66 -14.07 -9.42
C GLU A 411 -25.39 -13.44 -10.79
N VAL A 412 -24.17 -12.94 -10.99
CA VAL A 412 -23.70 -12.31 -12.22
C VAL A 412 -22.30 -12.83 -12.49
N GLU A 413 -22.08 -13.52 -13.62
CA GLU A 413 -20.76 -14.02 -14.03
C GLU A 413 -20.03 -14.81 -12.92
N GLY A 414 -20.78 -15.59 -12.12
CA GLY A 414 -20.27 -16.39 -11.00
C GLY A 414 -20.07 -15.63 -9.67
N ALA A 415 -20.05 -14.30 -9.69
CA ALA A 415 -20.12 -13.49 -8.48
C ALA A 415 -21.55 -13.50 -7.91
N LYS A 416 -21.70 -13.53 -6.58
CA LYS A 416 -23.00 -13.66 -5.92
C LYS A 416 -23.21 -12.56 -4.88
N VAL A 417 -24.45 -12.09 -4.81
CA VAL A 417 -24.96 -11.27 -3.72
C VAL A 417 -26.03 -12.06 -3.00
N ILE A 418 -25.87 -12.28 -1.70
CA ILE A 418 -26.86 -12.97 -0.86
C ILE A 418 -27.41 -11.98 0.16
N VAL A 419 -28.71 -11.71 0.11
CA VAL A 419 -29.42 -10.84 1.06
C VAL A 419 -30.11 -11.70 2.10
N GLN A 420 -29.80 -11.46 3.37
CA GLN A 420 -30.37 -12.15 4.51
C GLN A 420 -31.11 -11.16 5.40
N PRO A 421 -32.38 -11.41 5.76
CA PRO A 421 -33.10 -10.59 6.72
C PRO A 421 -32.50 -10.75 8.12
N THR A 422 -32.55 -9.70 8.92
CA THR A 422 -32.25 -9.78 10.35
C THR A 422 -33.54 -9.92 11.19
N ASP A 423 -33.40 -9.99 12.52
CA ASP A 423 -34.55 -9.94 13.43
C ASP A 423 -35.32 -8.61 13.34
N ASN A 424 -34.69 -7.56 12.80
CA ASN A 424 -35.32 -6.29 12.50
C ASN A 424 -35.80 -6.28 11.04
N PRO A 425 -37.12 -6.11 10.76
CA PRO A 425 -37.68 -6.21 9.42
C PRO A 425 -37.22 -5.12 8.44
N TYR A 426 -36.51 -4.10 8.93
CA TYR A 426 -35.94 -3.01 8.14
C TYR A 426 -34.42 -3.06 8.08
N GLU A 427 -33.80 -4.18 8.42
CA GLU A 427 -32.35 -4.35 8.46
C GLU A 427 -31.95 -5.70 7.84
N PHE A 428 -30.95 -5.66 6.97
CA PHE A 428 -30.54 -6.78 6.13
C PHE A 428 -29.02 -6.89 6.09
N LEU A 429 -28.52 -8.12 6.06
CA LEU A 429 -27.13 -8.43 5.78
C LEU A 429 -26.99 -8.79 4.30
N ILE A 430 -26.06 -8.14 3.60
CA ILE A 430 -25.78 -8.36 2.19
C ILE A 430 -24.37 -8.91 2.06
N GLN A 431 -24.24 -10.19 1.74
CA GLN A 431 -22.96 -10.86 1.54
C GLN A 431 -22.51 -10.71 0.09
N LEU A 432 -21.27 -10.27 -0.10
CA LEU A 432 -20.66 -10.07 -1.41
C LEU A 432 -19.62 -11.19 -1.64
N ILE A 433 -19.90 -12.06 -2.61
CA ILE A 433 -19.05 -13.20 -2.96
C ILE A 433 -18.46 -12.92 -4.35
N PRO A 434 -17.13 -12.80 -4.49
CA PRO A 434 -16.50 -12.55 -5.78
C PRO A 434 -16.60 -13.77 -6.70
N GLY A 435 -16.64 -13.50 -8.00
CA GLY A 435 -16.45 -14.50 -9.06
C GLY A 435 -14.99 -14.61 -9.47
N GLU A 436 -14.70 -15.38 -10.52
CA GLU A 436 -13.35 -15.54 -11.05
C GLU A 436 -12.85 -14.26 -11.76
N THR A 437 -13.74 -13.56 -12.48
CA THR A 437 -13.40 -12.41 -13.33
C THR A 437 -13.97 -11.08 -12.85
N GLY A 438 -14.67 -11.05 -11.71
CA GLY A 438 -15.31 -9.83 -11.21
C GLY A 438 -15.85 -9.93 -9.80
N TYR A 439 -16.23 -8.79 -9.24
CA TYR A 439 -16.76 -8.66 -7.87
C TYR A 439 -17.72 -7.48 -7.74
N PHE A 440 -18.50 -7.47 -6.66
CA PHE A 440 -19.34 -6.34 -6.29
C PHE A 440 -18.57 -5.35 -5.41
N PHE A 441 -18.64 -4.06 -5.73
CA PHE A 441 -18.18 -3.03 -4.81
C PHE A 441 -19.11 -2.94 -3.60
N PRO A 442 -18.59 -2.51 -2.44
CA PRO A 442 -19.41 -2.27 -1.25
C PRO A 442 -20.32 -1.02 -1.37
N ASP A 443 -20.19 -0.26 -2.47
CA ASP A 443 -21.06 0.88 -2.78
C ASP A 443 -22.48 0.40 -3.11
N VAL A 444 -23.37 0.59 -2.14
CA VAL A 444 -24.81 0.33 -2.26
C VAL A 444 -25.57 1.65 -2.21
N THR A 445 -26.52 1.82 -3.11
CA THR A 445 -27.41 2.99 -3.12
C THR A 445 -28.81 2.61 -2.68
N GLN A 446 -29.66 3.62 -2.47
CA GLN A 446 -31.05 3.46 -2.04
C GLN A 446 -31.21 2.90 -0.60
N ILE A 447 -30.18 3.09 0.23
CA ILE A 447 -30.19 2.76 1.67
C ILE A 447 -30.27 4.03 2.51
N ASP A 448 -30.83 3.95 3.72
CA ASP A 448 -30.85 5.08 4.66
C ASP A 448 -29.64 5.08 5.59
N LYS A 449 -29.11 3.89 5.95
CA LYS A 449 -27.85 3.69 6.68
C LYS A 449 -27.20 2.39 6.24
N GLY A 450 -25.87 2.33 6.28
CA GLY A 450 -25.14 1.09 6.02
C GLY A 450 -23.75 1.06 6.63
N GLU A 451 -23.23 -0.14 6.85
CA GLU A 451 -21.89 -0.40 7.39
C GLU A 451 -21.27 -1.56 6.60
N LEU A 452 -20.07 -1.37 6.03
CA LEU A 452 -19.28 -2.49 5.54
C LEU A 452 -18.64 -3.21 6.73
N ARG A 453 -18.73 -4.53 6.75
CA ARG A 453 -18.13 -5.39 7.76
C ARG A 453 -17.24 -6.44 7.09
N TYR A 454 -16.28 -6.92 7.86
CA TYR A 454 -15.44 -8.06 7.53
C TYR A 454 -15.83 -9.23 8.46
N PRO A 455 -16.75 -10.11 8.02
CA PRO A 455 -17.19 -11.26 8.79
C PRO A 455 -16.03 -12.13 9.27
N HIS A 456 -16.24 -12.78 10.41
CA HIS A 456 -15.32 -13.72 11.02
C HIS A 456 -16.04 -15.04 11.30
N ASP A 457 -15.29 -16.12 11.50
CA ASP A 457 -15.91 -17.40 11.81
C ASP A 457 -16.48 -17.42 13.24
N GLN A 458 -17.81 -17.40 13.33
CA GLN A 458 -18.54 -17.48 14.61
C GLN A 458 -18.46 -18.86 15.27
N THR A 459 -18.07 -19.89 14.53
CA THR A 459 -17.87 -21.26 15.04
C THR A 459 -16.45 -21.50 15.56
N ALA A 460 -15.57 -20.50 15.41
CA ALA A 460 -14.19 -20.58 15.87
C ALA A 460 -14.09 -20.43 17.40
N ALA A 461 -13.07 -21.07 18.00
CA ALA A 461 -12.91 -21.10 19.45
C ALA A 461 -12.74 -19.69 20.07
N ASP A 462 -13.28 -19.50 21.27
CA ASP A 462 -13.34 -18.19 21.95
C ASP A 462 -11.98 -17.60 22.33
N TRP A 463 -10.93 -18.42 22.41
CA TRP A 463 -9.57 -17.98 22.75
C TRP A 463 -8.80 -17.40 21.57
N LEU A 464 -9.39 -17.43 20.38
CA LEU A 464 -8.83 -16.85 19.17
C LEU A 464 -9.10 -15.34 19.11
N SER A 465 -8.14 -14.58 18.60
CA SER A 465 -8.29 -13.14 18.36
C SER A 465 -9.25 -12.87 17.19
N LEU A 466 -9.68 -11.63 17.00
CA LEU A 466 -10.60 -11.30 15.93
C LEU A 466 -9.96 -11.51 14.55
N GLY A 467 -8.69 -11.10 14.40
CA GLY A 467 -7.92 -11.28 13.17
C GLY A 467 -7.74 -12.75 12.79
N GLU A 468 -7.52 -13.62 13.77
CA GLU A 468 -7.46 -15.06 13.54
C GLU A 468 -8.80 -15.66 13.12
N LYS A 469 -9.90 -15.22 13.74
CA LYS A 469 -11.25 -15.67 13.32
C LYS A 469 -11.59 -15.19 11.90
N ARG A 470 -11.11 -14.02 11.50
CA ARG A 470 -11.22 -13.51 10.12
C ARG A 470 -10.36 -14.30 9.14
N LEU A 471 -9.13 -14.63 9.52
CA LEU A 471 -8.26 -15.51 8.75
C LEU A 471 -8.90 -16.87 8.48
N LEU A 472 -9.51 -17.48 9.51
CA LEU A 472 -10.23 -18.75 9.38
C LEU A 472 -11.43 -18.62 8.44
N ALA A 473 -12.16 -17.50 8.49
CA ALA A 473 -13.25 -17.23 7.55
C ALA A 473 -12.76 -17.13 6.09
N ILE A 474 -11.60 -16.50 5.85
CA ILE A 474 -10.95 -16.45 4.52
C ILE A 474 -10.65 -17.87 4.02
N VAL A 475 -10.12 -18.74 4.89
CA VAL A 475 -9.83 -20.14 4.53
C VAL A 475 -11.09 -20.95 4.26
N LEU A 476 -12.19 -20.71 4.97
CA LEU A 476 -13.43 -21.40 4.66
C LEU A 476 -14.02 -20.93 3.33
N GLN A 477 -14.10 -19.62 3.11
CA GLN A 477 -14.80 -19.03 1.97
C GLN A 477 -13.97 -19.03 0.67
N GLY A 478 -12.63 -19.04 0.77
CA GLY A 478 -11.75 -18.97 -0.40
C GLY A 478 -11.63 -17.57 -1.02
N HIS A 479 -12.08 -16.54 -0.30
CA HIS A 479 -11.92 -15.12 -0.63
C HIS A 479 -11.94 -14.29 0.66
N LEU A 480 -11.64 -12.98 0.57
CA LEU A 480 -11.86 -12.06 1.68
C LEU A 480 -13.38 -11.87 1.90
N PRO A 481 -13.95 -12.25 3.06
CA PRO A 481 -15.37 -12.07 3.31
C PRO A 481 -15.73 -10.59 3.44
N GLN A 482 -16.76 -10.15 2.73
CA GLN A 482 -17.33 -8.81 2.82
C GLN A 482 -18.85 -8.91 3.02
N GLU A 483 -19.37 -8.15 3.97
CA GLU A 483 -20.80 -8.10 4.29
C GLU A 483 -21.22 -6.66 4.55
N LEU A 484 -22.32 -6.22 3.96
CA LEU A 484 -22.93 -4.93 4.25
C LEU A 484 -24.08 -5.15 5.22
N ASN A 485 -24.08 -4.46 6.35
CA ASN A 485 -25.29 -4.32 7.16
C ASN A 485 -26.02 -3.06 6.70
N VAL A 486 -27.20 -3.21 6.09
CA VAL A 486 -28.00 -2.09 5.57
C VAL A 486 -29.29 -1.94 6.36
N LYS A 487 -29.68 -0.68 6.60
CA LYS A 487 -30.87 -0.34 7.37
C LYS A 487 -31.72 0.71 6.65
N PHE A 488 -33.03 0.49 6.73
CA PHE A 488 -34.08 1.37 6.21
C PHE A 488 -34.83 1.99 7.40
N LEU A 489 -35.18 3.27 7.32
CA LEU A 489 -35.80 4.02 8.42
C LEU A 489 -37.32 4.16 8.26
N ASP A 490 -37.78 4.47 7.05
CA ASP A 490 -39.19 4.82 6.81
C ASP A 490 -39.96 3.72 6.07
N THR A 491 -39.41 3.24 4.95
CA THR A 491 -40.05 2.27 4.05
C THR A 491 -39.04 1.28 3.51
N LEU A 492 -39.44 0.00 3.44
CA LEU A 492 -38.64 -1.02 2.79
C LEU A 492 -38.73 -0.86 1.27
N PRO A 493 -37.62 -0.65 0.54
CA PRO A 493 -37.66 -0.61 -0.92
C PRO A 493 -37.81 -2.02 -1.51
N ASP A 494 -38.28 -2.11 -2.76
CA ASP A 494 -38.37 -3.40 -3.47
C ASP A 494 -36.98 -3.97 -3.81
N ALA A 495 -35.97 -3.10 -3.95
CA ALA A 495 -34.60 -3.46 -4.28
C ALA A 495 -33.61 -2.36 -3.86
N VAL A 496 -32.33 -2.72 -3.85
CA VAL A 496 -31.19 -1.79 -3.81
C VAL A 496 -30.35 -1.97 -5.07
N ALA A 497 -29.47 -1.01 -5.39
CA ALA A 497 -28.53 -1.13 -6.49
C ALA A 497 -27.10 -1.27 -5.96
N LEU A 498 -26.38 -2.26 -6.49
CA LEU A 498 -24.96 -2.52 -6.26
C LEU A 498 -24.19 -2.41 -7.57
N THR A 499 -22.94 -1.96 -7.49
CA THR A 499 -22.06 -1.92 -8.66
C THR A 499 -21.28 -3.23 -8.78
N TYR A 500 -21.49 -3.97 -9.86
CA TYR A 500 -20.64 -5.10 -10.27
C TYR A 500 -19.52 -4.61 -11.18
N ARG A 501 -18.28 -4.98 -10.85
CA ARG A 501 -17.09 -4.73 -11.68
C ARG A 501 -16.64 -6.03 -12.31
N ASN A 502 -16.59 -6.05 -13.63
CA ASN A 502 -16.04 -7.15 -14.41
C ASN A 502 -14.74 -6.72 -15.10
N TYR A 503 -13.81 -7.65 -15.24
CA TYR A 503 -12.57 -7.45 -15.99
C TYR A 503 -12.65 -8.16 -17.34
N ALA A 504 -12.18 -7.49 -18.38
CA ALA A 504 -11.99 -8.15 -19.67
C ALA A 504 -10.92 -9.26 -19.51
N PRO A 505 -11.20 -10.52 -19.92
CA PRO A 505 -10.26 -11.62 -19.71
C PRO A 505 -8.95 -11.41 -20.49
N GLU A 506 -9.05 -10.80 -21.67
CA GLU A 506 -7.90 -10.47 -22.52
C GLU A 506 -7.52 -8.99 -22.35
N PRO A 507 -6.20 -8.68 -22.33
CA PRO A 507 -5.76 -7.30 -22.27
C PRO A 507 -6.06 -6.59 -23.59
N ILE A 508 -6.55 -5.35 -23.50
CA ILE A 508 -6.82 -4.51 -24.68
C ILE A 508 -5.58 -3.74 -25.13
N GLU A 509 -4.61 -3.57 -24.24
CA GLU A 509 -3.32 -2.98 -24.54
C GLU A 509 -2.25 -3.59 -23.61
N SER A 510 -1.04 -3.78 -24.14
CA SER A 510 0.12 -4.22 -23.39
C SER A 510 1.30 -3.29 -23.67
N LYS A 511 2.03 -2.92 -22.63
CA LYS A 511 3.14 -1.98 -22.72
C LYS A 511 4.31 -2.43 -21.84
N THR A 512 5.51 -2.42 -22.41
CA THR A 512 6.73 -2.63 -21.62
C THR A 512 7.06 -1.35 -20.86
N VAL A 513 7.24 -1.48 -19.55
CA VAL A 513 7.55 -0.40 -18.62
C VAL A 513 8.82 -0.73 -17.86
N ARG A 514 9.67 0.28 -17.66
CA ARG A 514 10.91 0.18 -16.88
C ARG A 514 10.74 0.77 -15.49
N PHE A 515 11.07 -0.02 -14.48
CA PHE A 515 10.98 0.37 -13.07
C PHE A 515 12.37 0.56 -12.50
N TYR A 516 12.66 1.78 -12.06
CA TYR A 516 13.96 2.18 -11.50
C TYR A 516 13.84 2.40 -10.00
N ASP A 517 14.89 2.10 -9.24
CA ASP A 517 14.97 2.46 -7.81
C ASP A 517 14.55 3.92 -7.61
N LEU A 518 13.73 4.24 -6.60
CA LEU A 518 13.25 5.60 -6.35
C LEU A 518 14.37 6.67 -6.35
N ASN A 519 15.56 6.33 -5.87
CA ASN A 519 16.72 7.24 -5.83
C ASN A 519 17.42 7.38 -7.19
N GLN A 520 17.16 6.46 -8.11
CA GLN A 520 17.73 6.39 -9.45
C GLN A 520 16.72 6.66 -10.56
N ALA A 521 15.43 6.65 -10.25
CA ALA A 521 14.34 6.97 -11.15
C ALA A 521 14.52 8.41 -11.61
N ARG A 522 15.09 8.56 -12.81
CA ARG A 522 15.19 9.83 -13.50
C ARG A 522 14.01 9.89 -14.45
N PRO A 523 13.15 10.93 -14.39
CA PRO A 523 12.28 11.17 -15.51
C PRO A 523 13.19 11.38 -16.72
N GLU A 524 13.18 10.43 -17.66
CA GLU A 524 13.72 10.73 -18.99
C GLU A 524 12.97 11.98 -19.48
N ASN A 525 13.68 12.88 -20.17
CA ASN A 525 13.14 14.18 -20.59
C ASN A 525 11.81 14.11 -21.36
N ALA A 526 11.41 12.93 -21.87
CA ALA A 526 10.16 12.70 -22.60
C ALA A 526 9.13 11.82 -21.87
N ALA A 527 9.46 11.27 -20.69
CA ALA A 527 8.53 10.44 -19.92
C ALA A 527 7.55 11.33 -19.15
N ALA A 528 6.29 10.89 -19.06
CA ALA A 528 5.34 11.47 -18.13
C ALA A 528 5.85 11.30 -16.68
N PRO A 529 5.52 12.26 -15.79
CA PRO A 529 6.01 12.20 -14.42
C PRO A 529 5.43 11.00 -13.69
N ILE A 530 6.24 10.39 -12.82
CA ILE A 530 5.81 9.29 -11.93
C ILE A 530 4.95 9.75 -10.76
N THR A 531 4.81 11.05 -10.53
CA THR A 531 3.93 11.63 -9.50
C THR A 531 3.40 12.99 -9.97
N THR A 532 2.17 13.32 -9.62
CA THR A 532 1.66 14.69 -9.76
C THR A 532 2.16 15.52 -8.59
N ARG A 533 2.71 16.71 -8.87
CA ARG A 533 3.15 17.66 -7.83
C ARG A 533 2.51 19.02 -8.03
N LEU A 534 1.89 19.51 -6.97
CA LEU A 534 1.34 20.86 -6.94
C LEU A 534 2.44 21.90 -6.65
N LEU A 535 2.29 23.07 -7.25
CA LEU A 535 3.21 24.20 -7.06
C LEU A 535 3.15 24.77 -5.65
N PHE A 536 1.97 24.69 -5.03
CA PHE A 536 1.66 25.24 -3.72
C PHE A 536 1.31 24.13 -2.71
N ASP A 537 1.76 24.27 -1.47
CA ASP A 537 1.47 23.33 -0.39
C ASP A 537 0.13 23.65 0.30
N SER A 538 -0.79 22.70 0.36
CA SER A 538 -2.08 22.87 1.06
C SER A 538 -1.94 22.97 2.58
N PHE A 539 -0.82 22.51 3.16
CA PHE A 539 -0.62 22.43 4.61
C PHE A 539 0.06 23.66 5.25
N GLN A 540 0.38 24.71 4.48
CA GLN A 540 1.13 25.89 4.97
C GLN A 540 0.31 27.17 5.09
N GLN A 541 -1.01 27.09 5.31
CA GLN A 541 -1.74 28.28 5.76
C GLN A 541 -1.46 28.51 7.24
N ASN A 542 -0.58 29.46 7.54
CA ASN A 542 -0.49 29.99 8.90
C ASN A 542 -1.75 30.85 9.14
N ASP A 543 -2.62 30.43 10.05
CA ASP A 543 -3.86 31.13 10.42
C ASP A 543 -3.62 32.60 10.81
N GLU A 544 -2.42 32.95 11.26
CA GLU A 544 -1.99 34.30 11.65
C GLU A 544 -1.85 35.26 10.46
N PHE A 545 -1.36 34.77 9.32
CA PHE A 545 -1.11 35.59 8.13
C PHE A 545 -2.15 35.22 7.08
N LYS A 546 -3.23 36.00 6.97
CA LYS A 546 -4.26 35.80 5.95
C LYS A 546 -4.07 36.75 4.78
N THR A 547 -4.25 36.25 3.56
CA THR A 547 -4.32 37.10 2.36
C THR A 547 -5.70 37.74 2.25
N ALA A 548 -5.78 38.90 1.60
CA ALA A 548 -7.02 39.61 1.35
C ALA A 548 -7.09 40.06 -0.11
N THR A 549 -8.31 40.34 -0.61
CA THR A 549 -8.48 40.98 -1.92
C THR A 549 -7.82 42.36 -1.92
N LEU A 550 -7.46 42.87 -3.10
CA LEU A 550 -6.80 44.18 -3.20
C LEU A 550 -7.66 45.29 -2.56
N GLU A 551 -8.98 45.20 -2.59
CA GLU A 551 -9.90 46.13 -1.93
C GLU A 551 -9.83 46.06 -0.39
N ASN A 552 -9.72 44.87 0.18
CA ASN A 552 -9.73 44.65 1.64
C ASN A 552 -8.33 44.56 2.26
N LEU A 553 -7.29 44.57 1.44
CA LEU A 553 -5.91 44.55 1.90
C LEU A 553 -5.62 45.73 2.83
N ALA A 554 -5.01 45.44 3.98
CA ALA A 554 -4.52 46.40 4.95
C ALA A 554 -3.31 45.82 5.72
N PRO A 555 -2.39 46.67 6.20
CA PRO A 555 -1.35 46.26 7.16
C PRO A 555 -1.96 45.83 8.50
N PHE A 556 -1.30 44.92 9.21
CA PHE A 556 -1.70 44.44 10.54
C PHE A 556 -0.49 44.14 11.45
N SER A 557 -0.74 43.94 12.74
CA SER A 557 0.27 43.65 13.78
C SER A 557 -0.17 42.41 14.58
N THR A 558 0.77 41.68 15.19
CA THR A 558 0.54 40.37 15.87
C THR A 558 0.41 40.50 17.39
N ASP A 559 -0.23 41.58 17.87
CA ASP A 559 -0.21 42.03 19.27
C ASP A 559 1.19 42.44 19.80
N ALA A 560 2.18 42.48 18.91
CA ALA A 560 3.51 43.05 19.13
C ALA A 560 3.65 44.40 18.40
N PRO A 561 4.69 45.21 18.71
CA PRO A 561 4.97 46.47 18.03
C PRO A 561 5.64 46.25 16.68
N ASP A 562 5.08 45.34 15.88
CA ASP A 562 5.50 45.00 14.53
C ASP A 562 4.43 45.41 13.51
N LEU A 563 4.76 45.27 12.22
CA LEU A 563 3.84 45.62 11.15
C LEU A 563 4.07 44.74 9.94
N TYR A 564 3.01 44.08 9.51
CA TYR A 564 3.00 43.13 8.41
C TYR A 564 2.05 43.56 7.31
N VAL A 565 2.36 43.13 6.09
CA VAL A 565 1.45 43.12 4.94
C VAL A 565 1.56 41.75 4.29
N THR A 566 0.43 41.06 4.15
CA THR A 566 0.37 39.75 3.50
C THR A 566 -0.27 39.91 2.12
N LEU A 567 0.46 39.50 1.08
CA LEU A 567 0.03 39.56 -0.32
C LEU A 567 -0.21 38.16 -0.88
N THR A 568 -1.19 38.02 -1.79
CA THR A 568 -1.27 36.82 -2.64
C THR A 568 -0.08 36.77 -3.60
N PRO A 569 0.27 35.60 -4.18
CA PRO A 569 1.32 35.50 -5.18
C PRO A 569 1.15 36.47 -6.36
N GLU A 570 -0.08 36.66 -6.83
CA GLU A 570 -0.41 37.58 -7.92
C GLU A 570 -0.19 39.04 -7.54
N GLN A 571 -0.61 39.42 -6.33
CA GLN A 571 -0.41 40.76 -5.81
C GLN A 571 1.09 41.06 -5.64
N ALA A 572 1.86 40.09 -5.14
CA ALA A 572 3.30 40.25 -4.96
C ALA A 572 4.09 40.39 -6.28
N GLU A 573 3.53 39.94 -7.41
CA GLU A 573 4.14 40.13 -8.74
C GLU A 573 3.74 41.47 -9.38
N LEU A 574 2.48 41.90 -9.24
CA LEU A 574 1.96 43.10 -9.91
C LEU A 574 2.05 44.38 -9.07
N CYS A 575 2.35 44.26 -7.77
CA CYS A 575 2.37 45.39 -6.85
C CYS A 575 3.76 45.64 -6.24
N THR A 576 4.05 46.91 -5.96
CA THR A 576 5.25 47.36 -5.25
C THR A 576 4.84 47.93 -3.90
N LEU A 577 5.33 47.33 -2.81
CA LEU A 577 5.09 47.74 -1.42
C LEU A 577 6.26 48.59 -0.92
N GLN A 578 5.98 49.76 -0.35
CA GLN A 578 7.00 50.70 0.14
C GLN A 578 6.58 51.39 1.44
N GLU A 579 7.59 51.68 2.27
CA GLU A 579 7.52 52.69 3.32
C GLU A 579 7.85 54.05 2.67
N THR A 580 7.02 55.07 2.89
CA THR A 580 7.08 56.36 2.17
C THR A 580 7.27 57.57 3.07
N SER A 581 7.32 57.39 4.40
CA SER A 581 7.62 58.51 5.32
C SER A 581 9.10 58.81 5.44
N GLY A 582 9.99 57.95 4.94
CA GLY A 582 11.44 58.13 5.06
C GLY A 582 11.91 57.95 6.49
N LEU A 583 11.25 57.06 7.25
CA LEU A 583 11.62 56.79 8.63
C LEU A 583 12.98 56.09 8.70
N THR A 584 13.74 56.44 9.74
CA THR A 584 14.99 55.77 10.09
C THR A 584 14.98 55.41 11.57
N GLU A 585 15.45 54.22 11.91
CA GLU A 585 15.71 53.79 13.29
C GLU A 585 17.22 53.67 13.47
N GLN A 586 17.78 54.45 14.41
CA GLN A 586 19.24 54.56 14.62
C GLN A 586 20.06 54.91 13.36
N GLY A 587 19.46 55.67 12.43
CA GLY A 587 20.10 56.06 11.18
C GLY A 587 19.98 55.02 10.04
N THR A 588 19.33 53.89 10.28
CA THR A 588 19.04 52.86 9.27
C THR A 588 17.61 53.01 8.75
N PRO A 589 17.38 53.06 7.41
CA PRO A 589 16.05 53.24 6.85
C PRO A 589 15.14 52.02 7.10
N LEU A 590 13.85 52.28 7.27
CA LEU A 590 12.82 51.25 7.38
C LEU A 590 12.33 50.86 5.98
N HIS A 591 12.05 49.57 5.78
CA HIS A 591 11.51 49.05 4.54
C HIS A 591 10.71 47.77 4.79
N PHE A 592 9.83 47.41 3.86
CA PHE A 592 9.15 46.12 3.87
C PHE A 592 10.00 45.06 3.19
N ALA A 593 10.25 43.96 3.87
CA ALA A 593 10.89 42.79 3.31
C ALA A 593 10.39 41.51 4.00
N PRO A 594 10.59 40.32 3.41
CA PRO A 594 10.22 39.07 4.07
C PRO A 594 10.84 38.98 5.47
N PRO A 595 10.10 38.46 6.47
CA PRO A 595 10.63 38.30 7.82
C PRO A 595 11.86 37.37 7.79
N PRO A 596 12.88 37.62 8.63
CA PRO A 596 14.02 36.72 8.75
C PRO A 596 13.53 35.37 9.27
N THR A 597 13.51 34.37 8.39
CA THR A 597 13.12 33.00 8.75
C THR A 597 14.20 32.38 9.64
N ALA A 598 13.82 31.83 10.81
CA ALA A 598 14.63 30.79 11.43
C ALA A 598 14.73 29.65 10.42
N ASP A 599 15.96 29.19 10.12
CA ASP A 599 16.26 28.19 9.09
C ASP A 599 15.17 27.11 9.01
N ASN A 600 14.37 27.17 7.96
CA ASN A 600 13.34 26.16 7.70
C ASN A 600 14.08 24.95 7.10
N THR A 601 14.70 24.15 7.96
CA THR A 601 15.51 22.96 7.63
C THR A 601 14.70 21.81 7.04
N ASN A 602 13.42 22.02 6.71
CA ASN A 602 12.61 21.04 6.00
C ASN A 602 13.03 20.97 4.54
N TYR A 603 13.81 19.94 4.21
CA TYR A 603 14.29 19.62 2.86
C TYR A 603 13.19 19.68 1.78
N GLY A 604 11.92 19.41 2.11
CA GLY A 604 10.78 19.49 1.18
C GLY A 604 10.24 20.91 0.88
N ALA A 605 10.49 21.90 1.74
CA ALA A 605 9.95 23.26 1.57
C ALA A 605 10.69 24.07 0.51
N THR A 606 11.87 23.63 0.08
CA THR A 606 12.75 24.38 -0.82
C THR A 606 12.32 24.32 -2.30
N GLN A 607 11.37 23.44 -2.65
CA GLN A 607 10.91 23.21 -4.03
C GLN A 607 9.52 23.77 -4.36
N ARG A 608 8.83 24.42 -3.41
CA ARG A 608 7.45 24.89 -3.57
C ARG A 608 7.36 26.42 -3.52
N MET A 609 6.38 26.99 -4.22
CA MET A 609 6.10 28.42 -4.10
C MET A 609 5.23 28.68 -2.85
N PRO A 610 5.47 29.76 -2.11
CA PRO A 610 4.64 30.07 -0.96
C PRO A 610 3.23 30.46 -1.43
N GLN A 611 2.20 30.00 -0.71
CA GLN A 611 0.81 30.40 -0.94
C GLN A 611 0.54 31.87 -0.59
N GLN A 612 1.44 32.48 0.18
CA GLN A 612 1.34 33.88 0.61
C GLN A 612 2.71 34.52 0.81
N TYR A 613 2.78 35.81 0.52
CA TYR A 613 3.99 36.60 0.70
C TYR A 613 3.79 37.56 1.87
N VAL A 614 4.44 37.25 2.99
CA VAL A 614 4.44 38.08 4.19
C VAL A 614 5.61 39.04 4.10
N TYR A 615 5.31 40.33 4.20
CA TYR A 615 6.30 41.39 4.32
C TYR A 615 6.21 41.99 5.71
N GLN A 616 7.34 42.09 6.42
CA GLN A 616 7.46 42.78 7.69
C GLN A 616 8.17 44.11 7.47
N LEU A 617 7.70 45.16 8.15
CA LEU A 617 8.47 46.40 8.27
C LEU A 617 9.71 46.12 9.11
N GLN A 618 10.89 46.44 8.60
CA GLN A 618 12.16 46.21 9.28
C GLN A 618 13.23 47.22 8.85
N THR A 619 14.30 47.34 9.63
CA THR A 619 15.49 48.10 9.21
C THR A 619 16.20 47.42 8.06
N SER A 620 16.87 48.17 7.17
CA SER A 620 17.56 47.62 5.99
C SER A 620 18.66 46.60 6.29
N ASP A 621 19.19 46.61 7.51
CA ASP A 621 20.17 45.64 8.03
C ASP A 621 19.52 44.42 8.71
N GLN A 622 18.19 44.35 8.73
CA GLN A 622 17.37 43.32 9.40
C GLN A 622 17.59 43.21 10.91
N ALA A 623 18.26 44.19 11.53
CA ALA A 623 18.57 44.15 12.96
C ALA A 623 17.36 44.45 13.86
N ARG A 624 16.35 45.17 13.34
CA ARG A 624 15.17 45.58 14.10
C ARG A 624 13.88 45.31 13.35
N LEU A 625 12.96 44.68 14.08
CA LEU A 625 11.65 44.21 13.60
C LEU A 625 10.48 44.85 14.38
N TYR A 626 10.77 45.47 15.52
CA TYR A 626 9.80 46.06 16.43
C TYR A 626 10.08 47.56 16.61
N PHE A 627 9.04 48.39 16.54
CA PHE A 627 9.13 49.85 16.53
C PHE A 627 8.13 50.47 17.49
N TYR A 628 8.50 51.60 18.10
CA TYR A 628 7.68 52.27 19.11
C TYR A 628 7.61 53.78 18.84
N GLY A 629 6.43 54.37 19.01
CA GLY A 629 6.19 55.80 18.86
C GLY A 629 6.40 56.36 17.45
N LEU A 630 6.68 55.51 16.46
CA LEU A 630 6.88 55.89 15.07
C LEU A 630 5.54 55.96 14.32
N LYS A 631 5.51 56.79 13.27
CA LYS A 631 4.34 56.97 12.41
C LYS A 631 4.70 56.64 10.96
N ALA A 632 4.42 55.41 10.55
CA ALA A 632 4.76 54.90 9.22
C ALA A 632 3.65 55.16 8.20
N HIS A 633 4.04 55.56 6.98
CA HIS A 633 3.17 55.70 5.81
C HIS A 633 3.53 54.61 4.81
N ILE A 634 2.55 53.78 4.51
CA ILE A 634 2.73 52.58 3.69
C ILE A 634 2.02 52.83 2.38
N ALA A 635 2.71 52.58 1.27
CA ALA A 635 2.13 52.67 -0.06
C ALA A 635 2.28 51.34 -0.79
N LEU A 636 1.17 50.82 -1.33
CA LEU A 636 1.16 49.72 -2.28
C LEU A 636 0.70 50.25 -3.64
N THR A 637 1.57 50.16 -4.64
CA THR A 637 1.24 50.55 -6.02
C THR A 637 1.18 49.32 -6.91
N CYS A 638 0.01 49.03 -7.45
CA CYS A 638 -0.25 47.91 -8.34
C CYS A 638 -0.45 48.40 -9.77
N GLN A 639 0.08 47.65 -10.74
CA GLN A 639 -0.09 47.97 -12.17
C GLN A 639 -1.55 47.87 -12.64
N GLY A 640 -2.40 47.16 -11.90
CA GLY A 640 -3.83 46.99 -12.13
C GLY A 640 -4.39 45.91 -11.21
N THR A 641 -5.57 45.39 -11.53
CA THR A 641 -6.16 44.24 -10.82
C THR A 641 -5.62 42.94 -11.43
N PRO A 642 -5.08 42.00 -10.62
CA PRO A 642 -4.58 40.72 -11.11
C PRO A 642 -5.71 39.88 -11.69
N VAL A 643 -5.55 39.44 -12.94
CA VAL A 643 -6.47 38.49 -13.60
C VAL A 643 -5.65 37.44 -14.33
N TRP A 644 -6.00 36.18 -14.12
CA TRP A 644 -5.45 35.07 -14.89
C TRP A 644 -6.20 34.93 -16.22
N GLN A 645 -5.47 35.02 -17.32
CA GLN A 645 -6.01 34.90 -18.67
C GLN A 645 -5.60 33.56 -19.29
N PRO A 646 -6.55 32.75 -19.79
CA PRO A 646 -6.24 31.56 -20.56
C PRO A 646 -5.37 31.85 -21.77
N LEU A 647 -4.26 31.13 -21.91
CA LEU A 647 -3.44 31.17 -23.11
C LEU A 647 -3.96 30.16 -24.13
N PRO A 648 -4.22 30.56 -25.39
CA PRO A 648 -4.71 29.66 -26.43
C PRO A 648 -3.55 28.82 -27.01
N ILE A 649 -2.99 27.94 -26.19
CA ILE A 649 -1.94 27.00 -26.58
C ILE A 649 -2.60 25.69 -27.00
N ASN A 650 -2.16 25.13 -28.13
CA ASN A 650 -2.61 23.81 -28.56
C ASN A 650 -1.95 22.74 -27.67
N LEU A 651 -2.71 22.20 -26.72
CA LEU A 651 -2.30 21.11 -25.84
C LEU A 651 -2.91 19.81 -26.36
N PRO A 652 -2.10 18.83 -26.82
CA PRO A 652 -2.58 17.48 -27.06
C PRO A 652 -3.30 16.88 -25.84
N GLU A 653 -4.21 15.92 -26.08
CA GLU A 653 -4.76 15.09 -25.02
C GLU A 653 -3.62 14.40 -24.28
N LEU A 654 -3.62 14.46 -22.93
CA LEU A 654 -2.55 13.94 -22.05
C LEU A 654 -1.22 14.71 -22.06
N SER A 655 -1.25 16.03 -22.27
CA SER A 655 -0.05 16.88 -22.25
C SER A 655 0.63 16.93 -20.88
N VAL A 656 1.89 16.47 -20.82
CA VAL A 656 2.79 16.60 -19.65
C VAL A 656 3.95 17.58 -19.90
N GLN A 657 3.98 18.18 -21.10
CA GLN A 657 4.99 19.12 -21.55
C GLN A 657 4.35 20.32 -22.21
N VAL A 658 4.98 21.48 -22.04
CA VAL A 658 4.54 22.72 -22.70
C VAL A 658 5.71 23.38 -23.40
N SER A 659 5.52 23.76 -24.66
CA SER A 659 6.56 24.44 -25.45
C SER A 659 6.91 25.81 -24.87
N ALA A 660 8.19 26.05 -24.59
CA ALA A 660 8.68 27.36 -24.16
C ALA A 660 8.47 28.43 -25.23
N ALA A 661 8.60 28.06 -26.50
CA ALA A 661 8.33 28.94 -27.64
C ALA A 661 6.85 29.37 -27.70
N ALA A 662 5.91 28.48 -27.38
CA ALA A 662 4.48 28.81 -27.31
C ALA A 662 4.16 29.80 -26.18
N LEU A 663 4.96 29.80 -25.11
CA LEU A 663 4.76 30.66 -23.94
C LEU A 663 5.42 32.04 -24.07
N LEU A 664 6.63 32.08 -24.65
CA LEU A 664 7.48 33.27 -24.68
C LEU A 664 7.62 33.89 -26.08
N GLY A 665 7.21 33.20 -27.15
CA GLY A 665 7.27 33.68 -28.53
C GLY A 665 8.65 33.56 -29.17
N GLU A 666 8.89 34.36 -30.23
CA GLU A 666 10.19 34.42 -30.90
C GLU A 666 11.30 34.91 -29.95
N GLY A 667 12.48 34.28 -30.01
CA GLY A 667 13.60 34.61 -29.12
C GLY A 667 13.46 34.04 -27.69
N TRP A 668 12.58 33.06 -27.48
CA TRP A 668 12.34 32.44 -26.16
C TRP A 668 13.62 32.00 -25.45
N GLU A 669 14.64 31.51 -26.17
CA GLU A 669 15.89 31.04 -25.59
C GLU A 669 16.64 32.15 -24.83
N GLU A 670 16.77 33.33 -25.44
CA GLU A 670 17.46 34.47 -24.82
C GLU A 670 16.68 34.96 -23.58
N HIS A 671 15.34 34.97 -23.68
CA HIS A 671 14.48 35.34 -22.57
C HIS A 671 14.60 34.33 -21.41
N ALA A 672 14.51 33.03 -21.70
CA ALA A 672 14.58 31.96 -20.71
C ALA A 672 15.92 31.95 -19.95
N ARG A 673 17.04 32.33 -20.60
CA ARG A 673 18.37 32.41 -19.96
C ARG A 673 18.48 33.51 -18.91
N THR A 674 17.62 34.53 -18.98
CA THR A 674 17.65 35.66 -18.04
C THR A 674 16.54 35.61 -17.00
N LEU A 675 15.38 35.03 -17.35
CA LEU A 675 14.19 34.94 -16.52
C LEU A 675 14.38 33.98 -15.34
N PRO A 676 14.32 34.47 -14.08
CA PRO A 676 14.32 33.60 -12.90
C PRO A 676 13.05 32.74 -12.85
N ILE A 677 13.19 31.47 -12.45
CA ILE A 677 12.07 30.53 -12.45
C ILE A 677 10.92 30.95 -11.51
N LYS A 678 11.23 31.54 -10.34
CA LYS A 678 10.21 32.13 -9.45
C LYS A 678 9.35 33.17 -10.14
N ARG A 679 9.98 34.02 -10.97
CA ARG A 679 9.27 35.08 -11.69
C ARG A 679 8.41 34.48 -12.79
N PHE A 680 8.92 33.48 -13.51
CA PHE A 680 8.14 32.75 -14.50
C PHE A 680 6.89 32.11 -13.88
N LEU A 681 7.03 31.37 -12.77
CA LEU A 681 5.92 30.68 -12.08
C LEU A 681 4.93 31.63 -11.39
N ARG A 682 5.26 32.92 -11.24
CA ARG A 682 4.31 33.96 -10.82
C ARG A 682 3.50 34.53 -11.99
N GLN A 683 4.06 34.46 -13.19
CA GLN A 683 3.45 35.01 -14.41
C GLN A 683 2.68 33.96 -15.20
N TYR A 684 3.04 32.69 -15.06
CA TYR A 684 2.43 31.57 -15.76
C TYR A 684 2.04 30.49 -14.77
N ARG A 685 0.86 29.90 -14.97
CA ARG A 685 0.41 28.73 -14.21
C ARG A 685 -0.12 27.64 -15.14
N PHE A 686 0.13 26.40 -14.74
CA PHE A 686 -0.33 25.20 -15.43
C PHE A 686 -1.37 24.54 -14.55
N LEU A 687 -2.55 24.29 -15.10
CA LEU A 687 -3.71 23.81 -14.37
C LEU A 687 -4.09 22.42 -14.86
N ASP A 688 -4.39 21.52 -13.94
CA ASP A 688 -5.00 20.23 -14.24
C ASP A 688 -6.52 20.36 -14.48
N GLN A 689 -7.21 19.23 -14.61
CA GLN A 689 -8.66 19.19 -14.83
C GLN A 689 -9.46 19.68 -13.62
N GLN A 690 -8.85 19.72 -12.42
CA GLN A 690 -9.45 20.19 -11.17
C GLN A 690 -9.04 21.64 -10.85
N ASP A 691 -8.46 22.37 -11.81
CA ASP A 691 -7.92 23.72 -11.65
C ASP A 691 -6.85 23.84 -10.53
N ARG A 692 -6.14 22.75 -10.20
CA ARG A 692 -5.01 22.76 -9.28
C ARG A 692 -3.74 23.19 -10.03
N VAL A 693 -2.91 24.01 -9.40
CA VAL A 693 -1.69 24.54 -10.03
C VAL A 693 -0.55 23.54 -9.91
N LEU A 694 -0.04 23.09 -11.07
CA LEU A 694 1.01 22.09 -11.20
C LEU A 694 2.41 22.72 -11.10
N ALA A 695 3.34 21.97 -10.50
CA ALA A 695 4.76 22.29 -10.47
C ALA A 695 5.45 21.91 -11.79
N ILE A 696 6.68 22.40 -11.97
CA ILE A 696 7.56 22.04 -13.10
C ILE A 696 8.83 21.39 -12.58
N THR A 697 9.49 20.58 -13.41
CA THR A 697 10.75 19.92 -13.06
C THR A 697 11.84 20.25 -14.07
N ALA A 698 13.08 20.30 -13.59
CA ALA A 698 14.22 20.41 -14.48
C ALA A 698 14.44 19.07 -15.23
N PRO A 699 14.90 19.11 -16.50
CA PRO A 699 15.21 17.92 -17.28
C PRO A 699 16.37 17.09 -16.69
N ARG A 700 17.24 17.68 -15.85
CA ARG A 700 18.31 16.95 -15.18
C ARG A 700 18.03 16.90 -13.68
N SER A 701 17.79 15.69 -13.17
CA SER A 701 17.79 15.37 -11.74
C SER A 701 19.21 15.51 -11.18
N GLN A 702 19.68 16.74 -10.96
CA GLN A 702 20.71 16.94 -9.94
C GLN A 702 20.03 16.78 -8.58
N PRO A 703 20.64 16.08 -7.61
CA PRO A 703 20.22 16.21 -6.22
C PRO A 703 20.46 17.68 -5.87
N ALA A 704 19.41 18.49 -5.90
CA ALA A 704 19.52 19.92 -5.65
C ALA A 704 19.90 20.12 -4.19
N VAL A 705 21.20 20.22 -3.92
CA VAL A 705 21.71 20.85 -2.71
C VAL A 705 21.51 22.36 -2.90
N GLY A 706 20.29 22.83 -2.66
CA GLY A 706 19.86 24.21 -2.89
C GLY A 706 18.39 24.31 -3.29
N SER A 707 17.75 25.46 -3.03
CA SER A 707 16.37 25.70 -3.47
C SER A 707 16.30 25.83 -5.00
N PRO A 708 15.63 24.91 -5.73
CA PRO A 708 15.48 24.97 -7.20
C PRO A 708 14.89 26.30 -7.71
N LEU A 709 14.26 27.06 -6.84
CA LEU A 709 13.67 28.35 -7.19
C LEU A 709 14.71 29.49 -7.30
N GLY A 710 16.02 29.21 -7.20
CA GLY A 710 17.11 30.16 -7.47
C GLY A 710 17.54 30.25 -8.94
N ASP A 711 17.13 29.29 -9.76
CA ASP A 711 17.68 29.05 -11.11
C ASP A 711 16.95 29.83 -12.23
N LYS A 712 17.44 29.70 -13.47
CA LYS A 712 16.85 30.32 -14.66
C LYS A 712 15.87 29.38 -15.33
N LEU A 713 14.87 29.94 -16.02
CA LEU A 713 13.90 29.12 -16.76
C LEU A 713 14.59 28.22 -17.80
N PHE A 714 15.67 28.67 -18.42
CA PHE A 714 16.41 27.85 -19.39
C PHE A 714 16.90 26.53 -18.81
N ASP A 715 17.19 26.46 -17.51
CA ASP A 715 17.62 25.23 -16.84
C ASP A 715 16.48 24.21 -16.66
N TYR A 716 15.24 24.63 -16.93
CA TYR A 716 14.00 23.84 -16.87
C TYR A 716 13.43 23.50 -18.26
N VAL A 717 14.11 23.92 -19.32
CA VAL A 717 13.71 23.62 -20.70
C VAL A 717 14.62 22.51 -21.24
N ASP A 718 14.01 21.47 -21.80
CA ASP A 718 14.74 20.36 -22.40
C ASP A 718 15.42 20.75 -23.72
N GLU A 719 16.20 19.83 -24.28
CA GLU A 719 16.91 20.04 -25.56
C GLU A 719 15.95 20.25 -26.75
N SER A 720 14.69 19.89 -26.61
CA SER A 720 13.64 20.06 -27.61
C SER A 720 12.82 21.35 -27.42
N GLY A 721 13.14 22.19 -26.43
CA GLY A 721 12.44 23.45 -26.17
C GLY A 721 11.15 23.32 -25.35
N HIS A 722 10.97 22.24 -24.59
CA HIS A 722 9.78 21.98 -23.78
C HIS A 722 10.07 22.05 -22.27
N ILE A 723 9.09 22.54 -21.51
CA ILE A 723 9.09 22.54 -20.06
C ILE A 723 8.31 21.31 -19.60
N GLN A 724 8.95 20.49 -18.75
CA GLN A 724 8.30 19.32 -18.15
C GLN A 724 7.40 19.75 -16.98
N ILE A 725 6.14 19.34 -17.02
CA ILE A 725 5.14 19.62 -16.00
C ILE A 725 4.92 18.37 -15.14
N MET A 726 4.77 18.55 -13.84
CA MET A 726 4.55 17.48 -12.86
C MET A 726 3.05 17.14 -12.74
N GLY A 727 2.41 16.80 -13.87
CA GLY A 727 1.00 16.41 -13.95
C GLY A 727 0.43 16.61 -15.35
N LEU A 728 -0.83 16.20 -15.56
CA LEU A 728 -1.55 16.42 -16.82
C LEU A 728 -2.04 17.87 -16.92
N VAL A 729 -1.58 18.60 -17.94
CA VAL A 729 -1.99 19.97 -18.20
C VAL A 729 -3.30 19.99 -18.99
N ASN A 730 -4.32 20.60 -18.40
CA ASN A 730 -5.58 20.90 -19.06
C ASN A 730 -5.59 22.32 -19.62
N ARG A 731 -5.03 23.28 -18.87
CA ARG A 731 -5.03 24.70 -19.25
C ARG A 731 -3.75 25.41 -18.80
N VAL A 732 -3.29 26.35 -19.60
CA VAL A 732 -2.22 27.29 -19.21
C VAL A 732 -2.82 28.68 -19.10
N GLU A 733 -2.45 29.40 -18.07
CA GLU A 733 -2.87 30.79 -17.87
C GLU A 733 -1.67 31.71 -17.64
N LYS A 734 -1.83 32.96 -18.06
CA LYS A 734 -0.87 34.04 -17.82
C LYS A 734 -1.50 35.11 -16.93
N LEU A 735 -0.72 35.62 -15.99
CA LEU A 735 -1.13 36.71 -15.14
C LEU A 735 -1.04 38.04 -15.92
N GLU A 736 -2.15 38.76 -15.96
CA GLU A 736 -2.22 40.10 -16.55
C GLU A 736 -2.78 41.11 -15.54
N ALA A 737 -2.29 42.35 -15.65
CA ALA A 737 -2.88 43.49 -14.96
C ALA A 737 -4.00 44.08 -15.81
N THR A 738 -5.21 44.12 -15.28
CA THR A 738 -6.37 44.72 -15.96
C THR A 738 -6.84 45.99 -15.24
N GLY A 739 -7.51 46.87 -15.98
CA GLY A 739 -7.99 48.15 -15.47
C GLY A 739 -6.90 49.19 -15.30
N THR A 740 -7.17 50.21 -14.49
CA THR A 740 -6.20 51.28 -14.19
C THR A 740 -5.29 50.90 -13.03
N PRO A 741 -4.04 51.40 -12.97
CA PRO A 741 -3.17 51.24 -11.80
C PRO A 741 -3.87 51.65 -10.50
N ILE A 742 -3.64 50.88 -9.45
CA ILE A 742 -4.26 51.08 -8.13
C ILE A 742 -3.17 51.43 -7.14
N THR A 743 -3.36 52.53 -6.41
CA THR A 743 -2.50 52.89 -5.28
C THR A 743 -3.32 52.88 -4.01
N LYS A 744 -2.87 52.11 -3.01
CA LYS A 744 -3.41 52.13 -1.66
C LYS A 744 -2.38 52.69 -0.71
N THR A 745 -2.83 53.56 0.18
CA THR A 745 -1.99 54.14 1.22
C THR A 745 -2.61 53.90 2.58
N TRP A 746 -1.75 53.61 3.55
CA TRP A 746 -2.13 53.43 4.95
C TRP A 746 -1.20 54.24 5.83
N GLN A 747 -1.71 54.58 7.00
CA GLN A 747 -0.94 55.23 8.04
C GLN A 747 -1.03 54.35 9.28
N HIS A 748 0.12 53.90 9.79
CA HIS A 748 0.22 53.10 11.01
C HIS A 748 0.96 53.90 12.08
N GLN A 749 0.39 53.94 13.29
CA GLN A 749 1.00 54.56 14.45
C GLN A 749 1.43 53.44 15.40
N PHE A 750 2.73 53.30 15.61
CA PHE A 750 3.25 52.40 16.62
C PHE A 750 3.01 53.00 18.01
N GLU A 751 2.57 52.16 18.94
CA GLU A 751 2.41 52.54 20.35
C GLU A 751 3.75 53.03 20.93
N PRO A 752 3.75 54.01 21.85
CA PRO A 752 4.97 54.43 22.51
C PRO A 752 5.57 53.27 23.32
N LEU A 753 6.87 53.34 23.60
CA LEU A 753 7.50 52.43 24.55
C LEU A 753 6.73 52.48 25.87
N PRO A 754 6.40 51.33 26.49
CA PRO A 754 5.79 51.31 27.81
C PRO A 754 6.63 52.14 28.78
N ASP A 755 5.98 52.97 29.58
CA ASP A 755 6.69 53.71 30.62
C ASP A 755 7.13 52.72 31.70
N PHE A 756 8.40 52.30 31.63
CA PHE A 756 8.97 51.34 32.56
C PHE A 756 8.92 51.84 34.01
N LYS A 757 8.85 53.17 34.27
CA LYS A 757 8.62 53.69 35.62
C LYS A 757 7.19 53.44 36.12
N ALA A 758 6.19 53.62 35.26
CA ALA A 758 4.80 53.36 35.61
C ALA A 758 4.53 51.85 35.81
N LEU A 759 5.27 50.99 35.11
CA LEU A 759 5.26 49.53 35.29
C LEU A 759 5.97 49.10 36.59
N GLU A 760 7.11 49.70 36.93
CA GLU A 760 7.77 49.47 38.23
C GLU A 760 6.90 49.93 39.41
N GLU A 761 6.18 51.05 39.28
CA GLU A 761 5.25 51.56 40.30
C GLU A 761 3.96 50.73 40.43
N ALA A 762 3.56 49.98 39.40
CA ALA A 762 2.39 49.10 39.41
C ALA A 762 2.70 47.65 39.85
N ILE A 763 3.98 47.25 39.84
CA ILE A 763 4.47 45.94 40.31
C ILE A 763 4.92 45.99 41.79
N GLN A 764 5.10 47.18 42.36
CA GLN A 764 5.16 47.41 43.81
C GLN A 764 3.76 47.48 44.42
#